data_AF-H6LIH6-F1
#
_entry.id   AF-H6LIH6-F1
#
_cell.length_a   1.000
_cell.length_b   1.000
_cell.length_c   1.000
_cell.angle_alpha   90.00
_cell.angle_beta   90.00
_cell.angle_gamma   90.00
#
_symmetry.space_group_name_H-M   'P 1'
#
loop_
_entity.id
_entity.type
_entity.pdbx_description
1 polymer ?
#
loop_
_entity_poly.entity_id
_entity_poly.type
_entity_poly.pdbx_seq_one_letter_code
_entity_poly.pdbx_strand_id
1 'polypeptide(L)'
;MSLKISNLLDIEKYLLLEIVYFHLPSEYKNRITKKTPLKLDAFIDLMDQCEYSLYPGFVSRSQAGRKKVRLRQAHFKRVYASSENLEKISITGYVNDNYGTYGNTADHHKTSFVAMAFEDDQNNAVVSFSGCEQVSTTSTLLDWGGCLVASLGVVTSHHQKALAFYDNQMAGILGERNILGHSKGGNLATYVFINRLNENTHAYCVNAQPYCWYTMTETQKEALKSNRFEYIVHADDPTRKASYVSYISRTVPLNSYAVKRFSDIHGFAEVSFDEFGNLEGTRVIRETTSLLKARIFKDYTAEKRLTHEQCMANFQTQLVEIKSLPKLFSTTLDEMLIVTEAQTAIIWLKDKDSQGEFIYPLIIKSPVAKNFYQLKLRRGYGIAAQCVFDGLPLFIRDSKQYQSRFESVDRLMGLTITSQIAVPLGIDESDVFGALELVNKKQGLFFNLDDFTLVNDMTLAMLEVFKNSGQSLDKFRNFSLLQIKKNNKQIFAIEKNRYLEKSFSSFNEKNAFLQKISGLSLEPNERLIFNRIIFTADKKKQLKHLRNQEYAIIFENPHLRDESIPVKGLLIKLLFQLREKQINLNKIATMIDLQNKLKTPIKELSDAEYIRLEYGIARIRRPQLIIVNTPPERLKKTAYDVLCRQLKKDCTKKSATVIVFTNGFKNEEVRNDKLGNPRS
;
A
#
# COMPACT_ATOMS: atom_id res chain seq x y z
N MET A 1 3.77 -39.58 -34.94
CA MET A 1 3.63 -38.14 -34.62
C MET A 1 4.62 -37.81 -33.50
N SER A 2 5.41 -36.76 -33.69
CA SER A 2 6.52 -36.35 -32.83
C SER A 2 6.04 -35.85 -31.47
N LEU A 3 6.45 -36.51 -30.38
CA LEU A 3 6.16 -36.11 -29.01
C LEU A 3 7.06 -34.93 -28.61
N LYS A 4 6.45 -33.76 -28.51
CA LYS A 4 7.06 -32.52 -28.00
C LYS A 4 7.10 -32.56 -26.48
N ILE A 5 8.13 -32.00 -25.86
CA ILE A 5 8.22 -31.85 -24.40
C ILE A 5 7.04 -31.05 -23.83
N SER A 6 6.46 -30.10 -24.58
CA SER A 6 5.21 -29.42 -24.20
C SER A 6 4.06 -30.38 -23.90
N ASN A 7 4.09 -31.58 -24.50
CA ASN A 7 3.06 -32.61 -24.39
C ASN A 7 3.27 -33.53 -23.19
N LEU A 8 4.32 -33.31 -22.39
CA LEU A 8 4.45 -34.00 -21.12
C LEU A 8 3.20 -33.75 -20.27
N LEU A 9 2.68 -34.83 -19.70
CA LEU A 9 1.60 -34.80 -18.72
C LEU A 9 2.07 -34.04 -17.47
N ASP A 10 1.13 -33.53 -16.69
CA ASP A 10 1.48 -32.79 -15.48
C ASP A 10 2.28 -33.67 -14.50
N ILE A 11 1.93 -34.96 -14.38
CA ILE A 11 2.66 -35.91 -13.54
C ILE A 11 4.11 -36.13 -14.00
N GLU A 12 4.36 -36.08 -15.31
CA GLU A 12 5.69 -36.19 -15.89
C GLU A 12 6.51 -34.92 -15.64
N LYS A 13 5.90 -33.73 -15.78
CA LYS A 13 6.51 -32.44 -15.44
C LYS A 13 6.85 -32.34 -13.95
N TYR A 14 5.98 -32.84 -13.08
CA TYR A 14 6.22 -32.90 -11.63
C TYR A 14 7.41 -33.81 -11.29
N LEU A 15 7.58 -34.93 -11.98
CA LEU A 15 8.76 -35.78 -11.83
C LEU A 15 10.05 -35.03 -12.19
N LEU A 16 10.07 -34.30 -13.31
CA LEU A 16 11.24 -33.50 -13.73
C LEU A 16 11.51 -32.28 -12.81
N LEU A 17 10.48 -31.74 -12.16
CA LEU A 17 10.61 -30.71 -11.14
C LEU A 17 11.18 -31.26 -9.82
N GLU A 18 10.72 -32.44 -9.40
CA GLU A 18 11.09 -33.04 -8.12
C GLU A 18 12.48 -33.71 -8.19
N ILE A 19 12.89 -34.25 -9.34
CA ILE A 19 14.18 -34.95 -9.49
C ILE A 19 15.40 -34.07 -9.20
N VAL A 20 15.32 -32.75 -9.45
CA VAL A 20 16.41 -31.80 -9.19
C VAL A 20 16.79 -31.71 -7.71
N TYR A 21 15.85 -32.02 -6.83
CA TYR A 21 16.07 -32.06 -5.38
C TYR A 21 16.81 -33.32 -4.90
N PHE A 22 17.07 -34.30 -5.76
CA PHE A 22 17.84 -35.50 -5.44
C PHE A 22 19.27 -35.33 -5.94
N HIS A 23 20.23 -35.25 -5.01
CA HIS A 23 21.61 -34.96 -5.36
C HIS A 23 22.44 -36.24 -5.40
N LEU A 24 22.90 -36.60 -6.60
CA LEU A 24 23.78 -37.75 -6.80
C LEU A 24 25.15 -37.55 -6.08
N PRO A 25 25.87 -38.63 -5.76
CA PRO A 25 27.26 -38.55 -5.29
C PRO A 25 28.17 -37.84 -6.31
N SER A 26 29.25 -37.22 -5.82
CA SER A 26 30.18 -36.38 -6.60
C SER A 26 30.78 -37.09 -7.83
N GLU A 27 30.96 -38.41 -7.75
CA GLU A 27 31.47 -39.26 -8.83
C GLU A 27 30.57 -39.29 -10.09
N TYR A 28 29.26 -39.08 -9.93
CA TYR A 28 28.31 -38.97 -11.04
C TYR A 28 28.16 -37.52 -11.52
N LYS A 29 28.27 -36.54 -10.61
CA LYS A 29 27.96 -35.12 -10.88
C LYS A 29 28.75 -34.53 -12.04
N ASN A 30 30.07 -34.71 -12.04
CA ASN A 30 30.95 -34.11 -13.04
C ASN A 30 30.95 -34.85 -14.39
N ARG A 31 30.17 -35.93 -14.51
CA ARG A 31 30.14 -36.78 -15.70
C ARG A 31 28.89 -36.56 -16.56
N ILE A 32 27.85 -35.91 -16.06
CA ILE A 32 26.61 -35.69 -16.82
C ILE A 32 26.75 -34.43 -17.67
N THR A 33 26.92 -34.61 -18.97
CA THR A 33 27.04 -33.52 -19.96
C THR A 33 26.34 -33.91 -21.26
N LYS A 34 26.17 -32.98 -22.22
CA LYS A 34 25.66 -33.31 -23.56
C LYS A 34 26.48 -34.40 -24.27
N LYS A 35 27.79 -34.51 -23.98
CA LYS A 35 28.68 -35.54 -24.56
C LYS A 35 28.55 -36.90 -23.86
N THR A 36 28.08 -36.90 -22.63
CA THR A 36 27.95 -38.06 -21.74
C THR A 36 26.61 -37.98 -21.01
N PRO A 37 25.50 -38.05 -21.76
CA PRO A 37 24.18 -37.90 -21.17
C PRO A 37 23.83 -39.12 -20.30
N LEU A 38 23.05 -38.89 -19.25
CA LEU A 38 22.53 -39.95 -18.39
C LEU A 38 21.06 -40.16 -18.71
N LYS A 39 20.65 -41.41 -19.00
CA LYS A 39 19.24 -41.72 -19.20
C LYS A 39 18.43 -41.48 -17.93
N LEU A 40 17.18 -41.04 -18.08
CA LEU A 40 16.34 -40.66 -16.94
C LEU A 40 16.04 -41.84 -16.00
N ASP A 41 15.78 -43.03 -16.53
CA ASP A 41 15.63 -44.27 -15.75
C ASP A 41 16.88 -44.62 -14.94
N ALA A 42 18.06 -44.49 -15.56
CA ALA A 42 19.33 -44.72 -14.88
C ALA A 42 19.53 -43.74 -13.72
N PHE A 43 19.12 -42.48 -13.87
CA PHE A 43 19.11 -41.55 -12.73
C PHE A 43 18.11 -42.00 -11.65
N ILE A 44 16.89 -42.38 -12.03
CA ILE A 44 15.87 -42.86 -11.09
C ILE A 44 16.40 -44.07 -10.33
N ASP A 45 17.11 -44.99 -10.96
CA ASP A 45 17.76 -46.15 -10.33
C ASP A 45 18.84 -45.75 -9.32
N LEU A 46 19.56 -44.66 -9.56
CA LEU A 46 20.58 -44.14 -8.65
C LEU A 46 20.01 -43.32 -7.48
N MET A 47 18.70 -43.04 -7.43
CA MET A 47 18.12 -42.20 -6.39
C MET A 47 18.30 -42.73 -4.97
N ASP A 48 18.36 -44.05 -4.78
CA ASP A 48 18.62 -44.64 -3.45
C ASP A 48 20.07 -44.50 -3.00
N GLN A 49 20.97 -44.14 -3.92
CA GLN A 49 22.36 -43.73 -3.67
C GLN A 49 22.49 -42.22 -3.41
N CYS A 50 21.42 -41.44 -3.63
CA CYS A 50 21.40 -40.03 -3.21
C CYS A 50 21.50 -39.98 -1.69
N GLU A 51 22.65 -39.52 -1.19
CA GLU A 51 22.89 -39.42 0.24
C GLU A 51 22.06 -38.31 0.91
N TYR A 52 21.47 -37.40 0.14
CA TYR A 52 20.83 -36.18 0.61
C TYR A 52 19.79 -35.58 -0.36
N SER A 53 18.70 -35.03 0.20
CA SER A 53 17.68 -34.22 -0.48
C SER A 53 17.06 -33.26 0.56
N LEU A 54 16.73 -32.01 0.19
CA LEU A 54 16.30 -30.94 1.11
C LEU A 54 14.97 -30.28 0.73
N TYR A 55 14.08 -31.06 0.15
CA TYR A 55 12.69 -30.64 -0.03
C TYR A 55 12.01 -30.34 1.34
N PRO A 56 11.02 -29.41 1.43
CA PRO A 56 10.26 -29.21 2.67
C PRO A 56 9.67 -30.56 3.12
N GLY A 57 10.28 -31.15 4.14
CA GLY A 57 9.90 -32.48 4.62
C GLY A 57 11.08 -33.41 4.96
N PHE A 58 11.98 -33.73 4.04
CA PHE A 58 12.93 -34.86 4.20
C PHE A 58 14.15 -34.64 3.29
N VAL A 59 15.40 -34.94 3.67
CA VAL A 59 15.96 -36.28 3.96
C VAL A 59 17.12 -36.17 4.95
N SER A 60 16.99 -36.83 6.11
CA SER A 60 18.14 -37.12 6.99
C SER A 60 18.72 -38.49 6.66
N ARG A 61 19.99 -38.73 7.00
CA ARG A 61 20.64 -40.07 6.97
C ARG A 61 19.93 -41.13 7.83
N SER A 62 18.82 -40.78 8.49
CA SER A 62 18.01 -41.72 9.24
C SER A 62 17.39 -42.81 8.35
N GLN A 63 17.09 -43.94 8.98
CA GLN A 63 16.37 -45.04 8.35
C GLN A 63 15.01 -44.59 7.76
N ALA A 64 14.34 -43.62 8.39
CA ALA A 64 13.09 -43.05 7.92
C ALA A 64 13.26 -42.22 6.63
N GLY A 65 14.36 -41.45 6.52
CA GLY A 65 14.71 -40.70 5.31
C GLY A 65 14.99 -41.63 4.13
N ARG A 66 15.82 -42.66 4.33
CA ARG A 66 16.09 -43.69 3.30
C ARG A 66 14.84 -44.42 2.83
N LYS A 67 13.91 -44.74 3.76
CA LYS A 67 12.61 -45.35 3.41
C LYS A 67 11.77 -44.44 2.51
N LYS A 68 11.78 -43.13 2.75
CA LYS A 68 11.06 -42.15 1.91
C LYS A 68 11.68 -41.99 0.52
N VAL A 69 13.01 -41.95 0.41
CA VAL A 69 13.69 -41.94 -0.89
C VAL A 69 13.29 -43.17 -1.70
N ARG A 70 13.28 -44.37 -1.12
CA ARG A 70 12.82 -45.59 -1.81
C ARG A 70 11.35 -45.53 -2.23
N LEU A 71 10.47 -44.98 -1.40
CA LEU A 71 9.06 -44.80 -1.76
C LEU A 71 8.88 -43.82 -2.93
N ARG A 72 9.66 -42.73 -2.94
CA ARG A 72 9.68 -41.77 -4.05
C ARG A 72 10.28 -42.35 -5.32
N GLN A 73 11.41 -43.04 -5.22
CA GLN A 73 12.00 -43.78 -6.33
C GLN A 73 11.00 -44.78 -6.93
N ALA A 74 10.29 -45.56 -6.12
CA ALA A 74 9.26 -46.48 -6.59
C ALA A 74 8.08 -45.75 -7.27
N HIS A 75 7.72 -44.55 -6.80
CA HIS A 75 6.74 -43.70 -7.47
C HIS A 75 7.24 -43.23 -8.84
N PHE A 76 8.46 -42.71 -8.94
CA PHE A 76 9.04 -42.27 -10.22
C PHE A 76 9.20 -43.43 -11.20
N LYS A 77 9.62 -44.62 -10.74
CA LYS A 77 9.64 -45.83 -11.58
C LYS A 77 8.28 -46.16 -12.17
N ARG A 78 7.20 -46.01 -11.38
CA ARG A 78 5.83 -46.24 -11.89
C ARG A 78 5.44 -45.21 -12.95
N VAL A 79 5.68 -43.92 -12.69
CA VAL A 79 5.40 -42.84 -13.66
C VAL A 79 6.20 -43.04 -14.95
N TYR A 80 7.49 -43.35 -14.84
CA TYR A 80 8.37 -43.65 -15.97
C TYR A 80 7.88 -44.87 -16.76
N ALA A 81 7.56 -45.98 -16.09
CA ALA A 81 7.09 -47.20 -16.74
C ALA A 81 5.75 -47.03 -17.46
N SER A 82 4.92 -46.06 -17.04
CA SER A 82 3.67 -45.72 -17.72
C SER A 82 3.82 -44.64 -18.81
N SER A 83 5.03 -44.13 -19.05
CA SER A 83 5.27 -42.98 -19.93
C SER A 83 6.17 -43.33 -21.11
N GLU A 84 5.60 -43.29 -22.33
CA GLU A 84 6.37 -43.36 -23.57
C GLU A 84 7.18 -42.07 -23.84
N ASN A 85 6.85 -40.98 -23.14
CA ASN A 85 7.50 -39.68 -23.30
C ASN A 85 8.84 -39.63 -22.54
N LEU A 86 8.82 -40.10 -21.28
CA LEU A 86 9.98 -40.03 -20.39
C LEU A 86 11.12 -40.95 -20.84
N GLU A 87 10.83 -42.03 -21.57
CA GLU A 87 11.84 -42.97 -22.13
C GLU A 87 12.84 -42.27 -23.07
N LYS A 88 12.38 -41.22 -23.75
CA LYS A 88 13.19 -40.47 -24.72
C LYS A 88 14.05 -39.40 -24.04
N ILE A 89 13.82 -39.13 -22.76
CA ILE A 89 14.50 -38.05 -22.04
C ILE A 89 15.84 -38.53 -21.48
N SER A 90 16.87 -37.73 -21.73
CA SER A 90 18.19 -37.88 -21.12
C SER A 90 18.60 -36.61 -20.41
N ILE A 91 19.28 -36.74 -19.27
CA ILE A 91 19.87 -35.64 -18.53
C ILE A 91 21.19 -35.25 -19.21
N THR A 92 21.28 -34.02 -19.68
CA THR A 92 22.40 -33.50 -20.48
C THR A 92 23.21 -32.43 -19.75
N GLY A 93 22.74 -31.97 -18.58
CA GLY A 93 23.48 -31.04 -17.75
C GLY A 93 23.03 -31.10 -16.30
N TYR A 94 23.98 -30.94 -15.38
CA TYR A 94 23.71 -30.87 -13.95
C TYR A 94 24.71 -29.92 -13.27
N VAL A 95 24.20 -29.00 -12.45
CA VAL A 95 25.01 -28.11 -11.60
C VAL A 95 24.46 -28.11 -10.19
N ASN A 96 25.35 -28.13 -9.20
CA ASN A 96 25.01 -28.05 -7.79
C ASN A 96 26.12 -27.31 -7.03
N ASP A 97 25.89 -26.03 -6.73
CA ASP A 97 26.86 -25.12 -6.10
C ASP A 97 26.73 -25.07 -4.57
N ASN A 98 26.06 -26.04 -3.94
CA ASN A 98 25.92 -26.06 -2.48
C ASN A 98 27.26 -26.25 -1.76
N TYR A 99 27.43 -25.62 -0.60
CA TYR A 99 28.60 -25.81 0.27
C TYR A 99 28.57 -27.18 0.98
N GLY A 100 29.75 -27.79 1.13
CA GLY A 100 29.96 -29.03 1.89
C GLY A 100 30.01 -30.28 1.00
N THR A 101 29.95 -31.46 1.62
CA THR A 101 30.06 -32.78 0.93
C THR A 101 28.98 -33.04 -0.15
N TYR A 102 28.02 -32.13 -0.31
CA TYR A 102 26.82 -32.31 -1.13
C TYR A 102 26.74 -31.39 -2.35
N GLY A 103 27.57 -30.33 -2.44
CA GLY A 103 27.72 -29.53 -3.66
C GLY A 103 29.17 -29.25 -4.02
N ASN A 104 29.39 -28.45 -5.06
CA ASN A 104 30.67 -28.32 -5.76
C ASN A 104 31.64 -27.29 -5.13
N THR A 105 31.31 -26.69 -3.98
CA THR A 105 32.11 -25.60 -3.41
C THR A 105 32.63 -25.93 -2.01
N ALA A 106 33.94 -25.77 -1.85
CA ALA A 106 34.62 -25.73 -0.54
C ALA A 106 34.53 -24.32 0.11
N ASP A 107 33.91 -23.36 -0.57
CA ASP A 107 33.73 -21.98 -0.12
C ASP A 107 32.38 -21.83 0.62
N HIS A 108 32.44 -21.62 1.93
CA HIS A 108 31.29 -21.44 2.84
C HIS A 108 30.47 -20.17 2.52
N HIS A 109 31.00 -19.26 1.70
CA HIS A 109 30.37 -17.98 1.38
C HIS A 109 29.62 -17.97 0.02
N LYS A 110 29.62 -19.07 -0.73
CA LYS A 110 28.93 -19.17 -2.03
C LYS A 110 27.50 -19.70 -1.92
N THR A 111 26.67 -19.19 -2.82
CA THR A 111 25.22 -19.27 -2.81
C THR A 111 24.68 -20.63 -3.32
N SER A 112 23.59 -21.14 -2.72
CA SER A 112 22.90 -22.40 -3.04
C SER A 112 22.17 -22.35 -4.40
N PHE A 113 22.78 -22.90 -5.46
CA PHE A 113 22.19 -22.99 -6.79
C PHE A 113 22.27 -24.41 -7.35
N VAL A 114 21.12 -24.99 -7.71
CA VAL A 114 21.04 -26.30 -8.36
C VAL A 114 20.13 -26.21 -9.59
N ALA A 115 20.58 -26.80 -10.69
CA ALA A 115 19.82 -26.88 -11.92
C ALA A 115 20.16 -28.16 -12.70
N MET A 116 19.18 -28.68 -13.42
CA MET A 116 19.35 -29.80 -14.35
C MET A 116 18.86 -29.41 -15.74
N ALA A 117 19.47 -30.00 -16.77
CA ALA A 117 19.04 -29.90 -18.15
C ALA A 117 18.72 -31.29 -18.71
N PHE A 118 17.67 -31.35 -19.52
CA PHE A 118 17.13 -32.55 -20.14
C PHE A 118 16.97 -32.31 -21.63
N GLU A 119 17.21 -33.34 -22.45
CA GLU A 119 16.95 -33.31 -23.89
C GLU A 119 16.24 -34.60 -24.31
N ASP A 120 15.38 -34.48 -25.32
CA ASP A 120 14.78 -35.63 -25.99
C ASP A 120 15.54 -36.00 -27.28
N ASP A 121 15.06 -37.02 -27.97
CA ASP A 121 15.63 -37.52 -29.23
C ASP A 121 15.31 -36.62 -30.46
N GLN A 122 14.59 -35.52 -30.26
CA GLN A 122 14.14 -34.60 -31.32
C GLN A 122 14.70 -33.18 -31.16
N ASN A 123 15.73 -33.02 -30.32
CA ASN A 123 16.39 -31.74 -30.08
C ASN A 123 15.45 -30.69 -29.46
N ASN A 124 14.49 -31.12 -28.64
CA ASN A 124 13.83 -30.29 -27.64
C ASN A 124 14.59 -30.38 -26.32
N ALA A 125 14.54 -29.32 -25.50
CA ALA A 125 15.26 -29.27 -24.24
C ALA A 125 14.44 -28.66 -23.10
N VAL A 126 14.80 -29.04 -21.88
CA VAL A 126 14.26 -28.51 -20.63
C VAL A 126 15.39 -28.10 -19.71
N VAL A 127 15.25 -26.97 -19.02
CA VAL A 127 15.99 -26.74 -17.77
C VAL A 127 15.03 -26.73 -16.60
N SER A 128 15.46 -27.25 -15.47
CA SER A 128 14.70 -27.26 -14.22
C SER A 128 15.56 -26.66 -13.10
N PHE A 129 15.00 -25.70 -12.38
CA PHE A 129 15.67 -25.01 -11.27
C PHE A 129 15.07 -25.42 -9.93
N SER A 130 15.92 -25.74 -8.96
CA SER A 130 15.48 -26.07 -7.61
C SER A 130 15.09 -24.84 -6.77
N GLY A 131 14.32 -25.08 -5.71
CA GLY A 131 13.94 -24.09 -4.70
C GLY A 131 15.04 -23.79 -3.68
N CYS A 132 14.67 -23.17 -2.54
CA CYS A 132 15.63 -22.93 -1.46
C CYS A 132 16.04 -24.25 -0.78
N GLU A 133 17.34 -24.45 -0.61
CA GLU A 133 17.92 -25.73 -0.16
C GLU A 133 18.71 -25.62 1.16
N GLN A 134 18.59 -24.56 1.98
CA GLN A 134 19.22 -24.57 3.31
C GLN A 134 18.37 -23.88 4.39
N VAL A 135 18.04 -24.64 5.45
CA VAL A 135 17.52 -24.10 6.72
C VAL A 135 18.61 -24.27 7.78
N SER A 136 19.63 -23.41 7.76
CA SER A 136 20.59 -23.25 8.86
C SER A 136 20.52 -21.81 9.37
N THR A 137 20.74 -21.58 10.66
CA THR A 137 20.58 -20.25 11.29
C THR A 137 21.40 -19.13 10.62
N THR A 138 22.51 -19.45 9.96
CA THR A 138 23.34 -18.53 9.19
C THR A 138 22.97 -18.44 7.70
N SER A 139 22.40 -19.49 7.09
CA SER A 139 21.94 -19.47 5.69
C SER A 139 20.53 -18.90 5.52
N THR A 140 19.65 -19.00 6.52
CA THR A 140 18.29 -18.46 6.48
C THR A 140 18.30 -16.94 6.25
N LEU A 141 19.28 -16.22 6.82
CA LEU A 141 19.42 -14.77 6.64
C LEU A 141 19.88 -14.36 5.23
N LEU A 142 20.74 -15.16 4.60
CA LEU A 142 21.23 -14.92 3.24
C LEU A 142 20.23 -15.35 2.16
N ASP A 143 19.62 -16.53 2.32
CA ASP A 143 18.70 -17.09 1.32
C ASP A 143 17.31 -16.47 1.40
N TRP A 144 16.75 -16.21 2.60
CA TRP A 144 15.47 -15.48 2.71
C TRP A 144 15.65 -13.98 2.49
N GLY A 145 16.81 -13.42 2.83
CA GLY A 145 17.17 -12.05 2.45
C GLY A 145 17.21 -11.89 0.93
N GLY A 146 17.82 -12.84 0.22
CA GLY A 146 17.80 -12.91 -1.24
C GLY A 146 16.40 -13.16 -1.83
N CYS A 147 15.56 -13.99 -1.18
CA CYS A 147 14.18 -14.21 -1.58
C CYS A 147 13.35 -12.92 -1.46
N LEU A 148 13.40 -12.22 -0.32
CA LEU A 148 12.67 -10.95 -0.15
C LEU A 148 13.13 -9.89 -1.16
N VAL A 149 14.44 -9.78 -1.38
CA VAL A 149 15.06 -8.85 -2.33
C VAL A 149 14.69 -9.18 -3.80
N ALA A 150 14.62 -10.47 -4.16
CA ALA A 150 14.16 -10.93 -5.48
C ALA A 150 12.68 -10.62 -5.73
N SER A 151 11.80 -10.77 -4.73
CA SER A 151 10.40 -10.37 -4.85
C SER A 151 10.18 -8.86 -4.97
N LEU A 152 11.20 -8.06 -4.63
CA LEU A 152 11.23 -6.61 -4.84
C LEU A 152 11.82 -6.21 -6.21
N GLY A 153 12.21 -7.19 -7.03
CA GLY A 153 12.67 -6.98 -8.41
C GLY A 153 14.16 -6.65 -8.54
N VAL A 154 14.94 -6.91 -7.49
CA VAL A 154 16.40 -6.80 -7.55
C VAL A 154 16.97 -8.08 -8.15
N VAL A 155 17.75 -7.94 -9.22
CA VAL A 155 18.46 -9.06 -9.86
C VAL A 155 19.53 -9.59 -8.91
N THR A 156 19.55 -10.90 -8.70
CA THR A 156 20.46 -11.58 -7.75
C THR A 156 21.49 -12.42 -8.52
N SER A 157 22.54 -12.88 -7.84
CA SER A 157 23.52 -13.81 -8.43
C SER A 157 22.88 -15.11 -8.91
N HIS A 158 21.83 -15.60 -8.22
CA HIS A 158 21.07 -16.78 -8.66
C HIS A 158 20.35 -16.57 -9.98
N HIS A 159 19.79 -15.37 -10.21
CA HIS A 159 19.19 -15.02 -11.49
C HIS A 159 20.20 -15.06 -12.63
N GLN A 160 21.40 -14.53 -12.40
CA GLN A 160 22.48 -14.56 -13.40
C GLN A 160 22.95 -16.00 -13.67
N LYS A 161 23.11 -16.83 -12.63
CA LYS A 161 23.46 -18.25 -12.77
C LYS A 161 22.39 -19.03 -13.53
N ALA A 162 21.11 -18.81 -13.23
CA ALA A 162 19.99 -19.45 -13.92
C ALA A 162 19.96 -19.07 -15.41
N LEU A 163 20.15 -17.79 -15.73
CA LEU A 163 20.20 -17.31 -17.11
C LEU A 163 21.40 -17.88 -17.87
N ALA A 164 22.60 -17.90 -17.26
CA ALA A 164 23.80 -18.46 -17.86
C ALA A 164 23.69 -19.98 -18.09
N PHE A 165 23.11 -20.70 -17.12
CA PHE A 165 22.85 -22.14 -17.27
C PHE A 165 21.86 -22.39 -18.42
N TYR A 166 20.75 -21.64 -18.49
CA TYR A 166 19.80 -21.73 -19.60
C TYR A 166 20.48 -21.46 -20.94
N ASP A 167 21.23 -20.36 -21.07
CA ASP A 167 21.86 -19.98 -22.35
C ASP A 167 22.85 -21.05 -22.84
N ASN A 168 23.65 -21.61 -21.93
CA ASN A 168 24.59 -22.67 -22.27
C ASN A 168 23.88 -23.97 -22.70
N GLN A 169 22.81 -24.37 -22.00
CA GLN A 169 22.11 -25.61 -22.30
C GLN A 169 21.20 -25.50 -23.52
N MET A 170 20.67 -24.31 -23.80
CA MET A 170 19.80 -24.06 -24.96
C MET A 170 20.58 -23.72 -26.23
N ALA A 171 21.91 -23.58 -26.15
CA ALA A 171 22.76 -23.45 -27.31
C ALA A 171 22.63 -24.68 -28.23
N GLY A 172 22.30 -24.45 -29.50
CA GLY A 172 22.10 -25.50 -30.51
C GLY A 172 20.77 -26.25 -30.42
N ILE A 173 19.84 -25.83 -29.54
CA ILE A 173 18.49 -26.39 -29.46
C ILE A 173 17.58 -25.68 -30.47
N LEU A 174 17.14 -26.42 -31.49
CA LEU A 174 16.24 -25.97 -32.56
C LEU A 174 14.76 -26.24 -32.24
N GLY A 175 14.48 -27.25 -31.40
CA GLY A 175 13.14 -27.59 -30.95
C GLY A 175 12.61 -26.66 -29.85
N GLU A 176 11.69 -27.18 -29.04
CA GLU A 176 11.10 -26.48 -27.89
C GLU A 176 12.10 -26.28 -26.75
N ARG A 177 11.98 -25.15 -26.07
CA ARG A 177 12.83 -24.75 -24.94
C ARG A 177 11.97 -24.55 -23.70
N ASN A 178 11.97 -25.52 -22.81
CA ASN A 178 11.10 -25.52 -21.63
C ASN A 178 11.89 -25.13 -20.38
N ILE A 179 11.23 -24.37 -19.49
CA ILE A 179 11.80 -23.90 -18.23
C ILE A 179 10.88 -24.34 -17.09
N LEU A 180 11.37 -25.19 -16.21
CA LEU A 180 10.63 -25.67 -15.05
C LEU A 180 11.18 -25.02 -13.80
N GLY A 181 10.29 -24.66 -12.86
CA GLY A 181 10.72 -24.20 -11.55
C GLY A 181 9.67 -24.41 -10.46
N HIS A 182 10.14 -24.74 -9.27
CA HIS A 182 9.31 -24.85 -8.07
C HIS A 182 9.81 -23.91 -6.97
N SER A 183 8.91 -23.31 -6.19
CA SER A 183 9.28 -22.41 -5.08
C SER A 183 10.19 -21.27 -5.58
N LYS A 184 11.34 -21.02 -4.92
CA LYS A 184 12.38 -20.09 -5.41
C LYS A 184 12.87 -20.43 -6.83
N GLY A 185 12.95 -21.71 -7.21
CA GLY A 185 13.30 -22.13 -8.56
C GLY A 185 12.29 -21.64 -9.60
N GLY A 186 11.02 -21.51 -9.21
CA GLY A 186 9.98 -20.87 -10.02
C GLY A 186 10.20 -19.37 -10.24
N ASN A 187 10.80 -18.67 -9.27
CA ASN A 187 11.23 -17.26 -9.43
C ASN A 187 12.34 -17.15 -10.48
N LEU A 188 13.34 -18.02 -10.40
CA LEU A 188 14.44 -18.11 -11.37
C LEU A 188 13.92 -18.47 -12.77
N ALA A 189 13.01 -19.45 -12.86
CA ALA A 189 12.36 -19.85 -14.10
C ALA A 189 11.59 -18.69 -14.74
N THR A 190 10.83 -17.95 -13.92
CA THR A 190 10.10 -16.74 -14.36
C THR A 190 11.07 -15.70 -14.90
N TYR A 191 12.17 -15.42 -14.19
CA TYR A 191 13.18 -14.47 -14.62
C TYR A 191 13.86 -14.87 -15.94
N VAL A 192 14.22 -16.14 -16.10
CA VAL A 192 14.83 -16.64 -17.35
C VAL A 192 13.83 -16.49 -18.50
N PHE A 193 12.58 -16.89 -18.29
CA PHE A 193 11.53 -16.80 -19.30
C PHE A 193 11.35 -15.36 -19.80
N ILE A 194 11.14 -14.39 -18.90
CA ILE A 194 10.92 -12.99 -19.29
C ILE A 194 12.15 -12.34 -19.96
N ASN A 195 13.34 -12.90 -19.78
CA ASN A 195 14.57 -12.41 -20.42
C ASN A 195 14.95 -13.19 -21.69
N ARG A 196 14.22 -14.27 -22.04
CA ARG A 196 14.46 -15.12 -23.23
C ARG A 196 13.15 -15.43 -23.94
N LEU A 197 12.49 -14.38 -24.44
CA LEU A 197 11.18 -14.43 -25.08
C LEU A 197 11.22 -14.94 -26.55
N ASN A 198 11.86 -16.09 -26.81
CA ASN A 198 11.76 -16.73 -28.12
C ASN A 198 10.41 -17.44 -28.28
N GLU A 199 9.91 -17.57 -29.52
CA GLU A 199 8.61 -18.19 -29.80
C GLU A 199 8.50 -19.64 -29.33
N ASN A 200 9.60 -20.40 -29.37
CA ASN A 200 9.67 -21.79 -28.92
C ASN A 200 9.92 -21.93 -27.41
N THR A 201 10.03 -20.83 -26.65
CA THR A 201 10.33 -20.87 -25.22
C THR A 201 9.07 -20.88 -24.38
N HIS A 202 8.97 -21.86 -23.49
CA HIS A 202 7.84 -22.09 -22.60
C HIS A 202 8.34 -22.22 -21.15
N ALA A 203 7.48 -21.91 -20.18
CA ALA A 203 7.80 -22.15 -18.78
C ALA A 203 6.60 -22.71 -17.99
N TYR A 204 6.92 -23.52 -16.99
CA TYR A 204 5.98 -24.22 -16.12
C TYR A 204 6.47 -24.10 -14.68
N CYS A 205 5.76 -23.28 -13.91
CA CYS A 205 6.15 -22.85 -12.57
C CYS A 205 5.12 -23.35 -11.55
N VAL A 206 5.56 -24.07 -10.51
CA VAL A 206 4.68 -24.63 -9.47
C VAL A 206 4.99 -24.02 -8.11
N ASN A 207 3.97 -23.52 -7.40
CA ASN A 207 4.10 -22.81 -6.11
C ASN A 207 5.27 -21.82 -6.10
N ALA A 208 5.46 -21.16 -7.24
CA ALA A 208 6.63 -20.34 -7.44
C ALA A 208 6.60 -19.13 -6.51
N GLN A 209 7.79 -18.70 -6.08
CA GLN A 209 7.92 -17.39 -5.49
C GLN A 209 7.78 -16.34 -6.61
N PRO A 210 6.95 -15.29 -6.43
CA PRO A 210 6.61 -14.38 -7.52
C PRO A 210 7.81 -13.49 -7.85
N TYR A 211 8.02 -13.25 -9.15
CA TYR A 211 8.95 -12.21 -9.60
C TYR A 211 8.25 -10.85 -9.63
N CYS A 212 8.97 -9.78 -9.30
CA CYS A 212 8.37 -8.44 -9.15
C CYS A 212 7.78 -7.93 -10.46
N TRP A 213 6.45 -7.96 -10.57
CA TRP A 213 5.67 -7.53 -11.73
C TRP A 213 6.03 -6.11 -12.22
N TYR A 214 6.32 -5.20 -11.30
CA TYR A 214 6.58 -3.78 -11.60
C TYR A 214 7.96 -3.51 -12.19
N THR A 215 8.88 -4.47 -12.11
CA THR A 215 10.20 -4.36 -12.75
C THR A 215 10.21 -4.87 -14.19
N MET A 216 9.10 -5.45 -14.65
CA MET A 216 8.98 -6.02 -15.98
C MET A 216 8.51 -5.00 -17.00
N THR A 217 8.99 -5.12 -18.24
CA THR A 217 8.44 -4.36 -19.37
C THR A 217 7.06 -4.90 -19.76
N GLU A 218 6.27 -4.13 -20.51
CA GLU A 218 4.96 -4.59 -21.00
C GLU A 218 5.06 -5.86 -21.85
N THR A 219 6.11 -5.97 -22.70
CA THR A 219 6.37 -7.20 -23.47
C THR A 219 6.58 -8.42 -22.57
N GLN A 220 7.28 -8.25 -21.44
CA GLN A 220 7.50 -9.32 -20.47
C GLN A 220 6.22 -9.70 -19.74
N LYS A 221 5.42 -8.70 -19.32
CA LYS A 221 4.11 -8.91 -18.69
C LYS A 221 3.15 -9.66 -19.62
N GLU A 222 3.07 -9.27 -20.89
CA GLU A 222 2.23 -9.94 -21.87
C GLU A 222 2.71 -11.36 -22.18
N ALA A 223 4.03 -11.60 -22.17
CA ALA A 223 4.56 -12.95 -22.29
C ALA A 223 4.15 -13.86 -21.13
N LEU A 224 4.13 -13.37 -19.88
CA LEU A 224 3.64 -14.13 -18.73
C LEU A 224 2.13 -14.40 -18.79
N LYS A 225 1.39 -13.57 -19.53
CA LYS A 225 -0.02 -13.77 -19.84
C LYS A 225 -0.23 -14.65 -21.08
N SER A 226 0.81 -15.12 -21.77
CA SER A 226 0.64 -15.97 -22.95
C SER A 226 0.40 -17.42 -22.56
N ASN A 227 -0.02 -18.25 -23.53
CA ASN A 227 -0.08 -19.70 -23.38
C ASN A 227 1.31 -20.37 -23.26
N ARG A 228 2.40 -19.61 -23.40
CA ARG A 228 3.77 -20.10 -23.23
C ARG A 228 4.23 -20.10 -21.77
N PHE A 229 3.44 -19.55 -20.85
CA PHE A 229 3.78 -19.46 -19.44
C PHE A 229 2.66 -20.06 -18.58
N GLU A 230 2.97 -21.12 -17.85
CA GLU A 230 2.05 -21.76 -16.92
C GLU A 230 2.51 -21.53 -15.47
N TYR A 231 1.65 -20.91 -14.66
CA TYR A 231 1.90 -20.63 -13.25
C TYR A 231 0.84 -21.32 -12.40
N ILE A 232 1.25 -22.36 -11.69
CA ILE A 232 0.39 -23.28 -10.95
C ILE A 232 0.58 -23.04 -9.46
N VAL A 233 -0.53 -22.96 -8.74
CA VAL A 233 -0.53 -22.78 -7.29
C VAL A 233 -1.37 -23.87 -6.64
N HIS A 234 -0.83 -24.54 -5.63
CA HIS A 234 -1.57 -25.48 -4.80
C HIS A 234 -2.55 -24.70 -3.91
N ALA A 235 -3.74 -25.25 -3.68
CA ALA A 235 -4.73 -24.64 -2.80
C ALA A 235 -4.13 -24.44 -1.40
N ASP A 236 -4.48 -23.32 -0.77
CA ASP A 236 -4.03 -22.94 0.57
C ASP A 236 -2.52 -22.74 0.76
N ASP A 237 -1.71 -22.82 -0.31
CA ASP A 237 -0.29 -22.53 -0.24
C ASP A 237 -0.04 -21.03 0.09
N PRO A 238 0.84 -20.70 1.05
CA PRO A 238 1.13 -19.31 1.42
C PRO A 238 1.67 -18.45 0.26
N THR A 239 2.36 -19.05 -0.72
CA THR A 239 2.81 -18.36 -1.92
C THR A 239 1.65 -17.84 -2.74
N ARG A 240 0.46 -18.45 -2.68
CA ARG A 240 -0.77 -17.90 -3.27
C ARG A 240 -1.12 -16.52 -2.72
N LYS A 241 -1.02 -16.36 -1.38
CA LYS A 241 -1.33 -15.11 -0.68
C LYS A 241 -0.23 -14.05 -0.88
N ALA A 242 1.01 -14.48 -1.09
CA ALA A 242 2.17 -13.60 -1.37
C ALA A 242 2.34 -13.23 -2.86
N SER A 243 1.73 -13.99 -3.76
CA SER A 243 1.87 -13.89 -5.22
C SER A 243 0.57 -13.44 -5.87
N TYR A 244 -0.03 -12.33 -5.44
CA TYR A 244 -1.17 -11.76 -6.18
C TYR A 244 -0.68 -11.22 -7.53
N VAL A 245 -0.39 -12.13 -8.45
CA VAL A 245 0.17 -11.91 -9.77
C VAL A 245 -0.90 -12.26 -10.79
N SER A 246 -1.14 -11.36 -11.73
CA SER A 246 -2.26 -11.44 -12.69
C SER A 246 -2.14 -12.56 -13.72
N TYR A 247 -1.13 -13.42 -13.60
CA TYR A 247 -0.75 -14.48 -14.53
C TYR A 247 -0.79 -15.90 -13.93
N ILE A 248 -1.50 -16.10 -12.80
CA ILE A 248 -1.79 -17.45 -12.29
C ILE A 248 -2.66 -18.20 -13.32
N SER A 249 -2.18 -19.34 -13.79
CA SER A 249 -2.81 -20.14 -14.84
C SER A 249 -3.72 -21.25 -14.28
N ARG A 250 -3.35 -21.86 -13.14
CA ARG A 250 -4.10 -22.98 -12.54
C ARG A 250 -4.02 -22.95 -11.02
N THR A 251 -5.12 -23.29 -10.36
CA THR A 251 -5.13 -23.60 -8.92
C THR A 251 -5.47 -25.07 -8.74
N VAL A 252 -4.64 -25.81 -7.99
CA VAL A 252 -4.77 -27.26 -7.81
C VAL A 252 -5.20 -27.55 -6.38
N PRO A 253 -6.37 -28.19 -6.12
CA PRO A 253 -6.75 -28.66 -4.79
C PRO A 253 -5.70 -29.59 -4.19
N LEU A 254 -5.64 -29.57 -2.86
CA LEU A 254 -4.82 -30.50 -2.10
C LEU A 254 -5.49 -31.87 -2.01
N ASN A 255 -4.69 -32.93 -2.02
CA ASN A 255 -5.17 -34.28 -1.79
C ASN A 255 -5.57 -34.49 -0.31
N SER A 256 -6.33 -35.56 -0.03
CA SER A 256 -6.91 -35.82 1.29
C SER A 256 -5.88 -36.06 2.41
N TYR A 257 -4.61 -36.31 2.06
CA TYR A 257 -3.53 -36.56 3.01
C TYR A 257 -2.80 -35.28 3.45
N ALA A 258 -2.82 -34.23 2.62
CA ALA A 258 -2.14 -32.95 2.83
C ALA A 258 -2.76 -32.08 3.93
N VAL A 259 -4.04 -32.27 4.24
CA VAL A 259 -4.87 -31.41 5.09
C VAL A 259 -4.41 -31.34 6.56
N LYS A 260 -3.38 -32.10 6.97
CA LYS A 260 -2.95 -32.21 8.37
C LYS A 260 -1.69 -31.42 8.76
N ARG A 261 -0.90 -30.81 7.85
CA ARG A 261 0.35 -30.10 8.20
C ARG A 261 0.70 -28.92 7.26
N PHE A 262 0.94 -27.74 7.84
CA PHE A 262 1.17 -26.46 7.13
C PHE A 262 2.45 -26.41 6.27
N SER A 263 3.50 -27.15 6.63
CA SER A 263 4.73 -27.26 5.83
C SER A 263 4.61 -28.18 4.62
N ASP A 264 3.68 -29.14 4.67
CA ASP A 264 3.59 -30.19 3.68
C ASP A 264 2.90 -29.66 2.42
N ILE A 265 1.94 -28.73 2.53
CA ILE A 265 1.14 -28.09 1.46
C ILE A 265 1.97 -27.52 0.28
N HIS A 266 3.20 -27.06 0.55
CA HIS A 266 4.12 -26.56 -0.48
C HIS A 266 4.70 -27.68 -1.36
N GLY A 267 4.41 -28.93 -0.99
CA GLY A 267 4.99 -30.16 -1.46
C GLY A 267 4.45 -30.70 -2.80
N PHE A 268 5.25 -31.42 -3.57
CA PHE A 268 4.82 -32.14 -4.77
C PHE A 268 3.90 -33.33 -4.44
N ALA A 269 3.98 -33.86 -3.20
CA ALA A 269 3.18 -35.00 -2.75
C ALA A 269 1.74 -34.63 -2.39
N GLU A 270 1.40 -33.34 -2.38
CA GLU A 270 0.15 -32.85 -1.79
C GLU A 270 -0.97 -32.63 -2.80
N VAL A 271 -0.73 -32.95 -4.07
CA VAL A 271 -1.72 -32.84 -5.15
C VAL A 271 -2.07 -34.23 -5.68
N SER A 272 -3.20 -34.33 -6.37
CA SER A 272 -3.66 -35.53 -7.05
C SER A 272 -3.58 -35.34 -8.57
N PHE A 273 -3.42 -36.46 -9.28
CA PHE A 273 -3.49 -36.50 -10.74
C PHE A 273 -4.65 -37.41 -11.14
N ASP A 274 -5.35 -37.02 -12.21
CA ASP A 274 -6.43 -37.83 -12.78
C ASP A 274 -5.86 -39.10 -13.44
N GLU A 275 -6.76 -39.96 -13.93
CA GLU A 275 -6.38 -41.22 -14.61
C GLU A 275 -5.55 -41.01 -15.88
N PHE A 276 -5.52 -39.79 -16.42
CA PHE A 276 -4.75 -39.40 -17.60
C PHE A 276 -3.45 -38.67 -17.24
N GLY A 277 -3.11 -38.53 -15.95
CA GLY A 277 -1.89 -37.89 -15.47
C GLY A 277 -1.92 -36.35 -15.49
N ASN A 278 -3.10 -35.73 -15.65
CA ASN A 278 -3.27 -34.29 -15.49
C ASN A 278 -3.52 -33.94 -14.03
N LEU A 279 -3.08 -32.76 -13.59
CA LEU A 279 -3.40 -32.30 -12.22
C LEU A 279 -4.90 -32.19 -12.03
N GLU A 280 -5.43 -32.85 -11.01
CA GLU A 280 -6.81 -32.69 -10.59
C GLU A 280 -6.99 -31.25 -10.09
N GLY A 281 -7.68 -30.40 -10.86
CA GLY A 281 -7.86 -29.00 -10.47
C GLY A 281 -8.61 -28.17 -11.50
N THR A 282 -9.16 -27.05 -11.05
CA THR A 282 -9.85 -26.12 -11.93
C THR A 282 -8.80 -25.35 -12.72
N ARG A 283 -8.77 -25.53 -14.05
CA ARG A 283 -8.13 -24.54 -14.94
C ARG A 283 -8.73 -23.20 -14.57
N VAL A 284 -7.90 -22.20 -14.26
CA VAL A 284 -8.42 -20.84 -14.15
C VAL A 284 -8.71 -20.43 -15.59
N ILE A 285 -9.90 -20.77 -16.06
CA ILE A 285 -10.43 -20.24 -17.31
C ILE A 285 -10.42 -18.73 -17.07
N ARG A 286 -9.69 -18.01 -17.92
CA ARG A 286 -9.80 -16.55 -18.00
C ARG A 286 -11.29 -16.26 -18.14
N GLU A 287 -11.87 -15.66 -17.08
CA GLU A 287 -13.31 -15.55 -16.79
C GLU A 287 -13.89 -16.84 -16.16
N THR A 288 -14.14 -16.97 -14.86
CA THR A 288 -15.19 -16.26 -14.11
C THR A 288 -15.06 -16.57 -12.60
N THR A 289 -15.00 -15.52 -11.79
CA THR A 289 -14.70 -15.49 -10.34
C THR A 289 -15.85 -15.98 -9.43
N SER A 290 -16.84 -16.71 -9.94
CA SER A 290 -18.17 -16.74 -9.28
C SER A 290 -18.61 -18.08 -8.66
N LEU A 291 -17.95 -19.22 -8.90
CA LEU A 291 -18.49 -20.52 -8.45
C LEU A 291 -17.61 -21.35 -7.50
N LEU A 292 -16.36 -20.94 -7.23
CA LEU A 292 -15.47 -21.65 -6.31
C LEU A 292 -15.63 -21.25 -4.83
N LYS A 293 -16.36 -20.17 -4.53
CA LYS A 293 -16.57 -19.64 -3.17
C LYS A 293 -17.50 -20.48 -2.26
N ALA A 294 -18.05 -21.60 -2.74
CA ALA A 294 -19.17 -22.26 -2.07
C ALA A 294 -18.85 -23.63 -1.43
N ARG A 295 -17.59 -24.08 -1.34
CA ARG A 295 -17.33 -25.49 -0.99
C ARG A 295 -16.30 -25.81 0.08
N ILE A 296 -15.65 -24.84 0.73
CA ILE A 296 -14.63 -25.16 1.73
C ILE A 296 -14.91 -24.33 2.96
N PHE A 297 -15.40 -24.97 4.03
CA PHE A 297 -15.07 -24.75 5.45
C PHE A 297 -16.24 -25.22 6.33
N LYS A 298 -16.14 -26.48 6.80
CA LYS A 298 -16.88 -26.96 7.97
C LYS A 298 -15.91 -27.42 9.06
N ASP A 299 -16.07 -26.74 10.20
CA ASP A 299 -16.03 -27.21 11.58
C ASP A 299 -14.76 -27.15 12.46
N TYR A 300 -15.04 -26.65 13.69
CA TYR A 300 -14.38 -26.67 15.02
C TYR A 300 -13.24 -25.64 15.29
N THR A 301 -13.27 -24.75 16.30
CA THR A 301 -14.25 -24.42 17.38
C THR A 301 -13.90 -23.12 18.13
N ALA A 302 -14.95 -22.47 18.67
CA ALA A 302 -15.04 -21.80 19.98
C ALA A 302 -14.32 -20.45 20.26
N GLU A 303 -14.62 -19.45 19.46
CA GLU A 303 -15.46 -18.28 19.79
C GLU A 303 -16.07 -17.92 18.43
N LYS A 304 -17.35 -17.55 18.31
CA LYS A 304 -17.98 -17.42 16.99
C LYS A 304 -17.49 -16.15 16.27
N ARG A 305 -16.19 -16.06 15.96
CA ARG A 305 -15.64 -15.23 14.89
C ARG A 305 -16.23 -15.76 13.60
N LEU A 306 -16.90 -14.88 12.87
CA LEU A 306 -17.37 -15.17 11.54
C LEU A 306 -16.18 -15.68 10.71
N THR A 307 -16.38 -16.74 9.94
CA THR A 307 -15.38 -17.18 8.97
C THR A 307 -15.13 -16.05 7.97
N HIS A 308 -13.98 -16.07 7.27
CA HIS A 308 -13.70 -15.09 6.21
C HIS A 308 -14.87 -14.96 5.21
N GLU A 309 -15.46 -16.09 4.80
CA GLU A 309 -16.65 -16.12 3.94
C GLU A 309 -17.87 -15.47 4.57
N GLN A 310 -18.13 -15.71 5.86
CA GLN A 310 -19.24 -15.10 6.58
C GLN A 310 -19.05 -13.58 6.75
N CYS A 311 -17.82 -13.13 7.05
CA CYS A 311 -17.48 -11.70 7.07
C CYS A 311 -17.75 -11.07 5.70
N MET A 312 -17.27 -11.69 4.62
CA MET A 312 -17.45 -11.19 3.26
C MET A 312 -18.91 -11.21 2.82
N ALA A 313 -19.68 -12.26 3.11
CA ALA A 313 -21.10 -12.35 2.76
C ALA A 313 -21.94 -11.30 3.51
N ASN A 314 -21.68 -11.13 4.81
CA ASN A 314 -22.34 -10.09 5.61
C ASN A 314 -21.98 -8.70 5.08
N PHE A 315 -20.70 -8.46 4.80
CA PHE A 315 -20.23 -7.18 4.28
C PHE A 315 -20.85 -6.88 2.90
N GLN A 316 -20.85 -7.83 1.97
CA GLN A 316 -21.48 -7.67 0.66
C GLN A 316 -22.97 -7.35 0.77
N THR A 317 -23.70 -8.01 1.67
CA THR A 317 -25.12 -7.71 1.91
C THR A 317 -25.31 -6.27 2.39
N GLN A 318 -24.47 -5.80 3.32
CA GLN A 318 -24.50 -4.41 3.78
C GLN A 318 -24.18 -3.41 2.66
N LEU A 319 -23.29 -3.77 1.72
CA LEU A 319 -22.88 -2.89 0.62
C LEU A 319 -24.02 -2.62 -0.38
N VAL A 320 -24.88 -3.61 -0.66
CA VAL A 320 -25.98 -3.49 -1.66
C VAL A 320 -26.96 -2.37 -1.30
N GLU A 321 -27.14 -2.07 -0.02
CA GLU A 321 -28.09 -1.05 0.44
C GLU A 321 -27.50 0.38 0.41
N ILE A 322 -26.19 0.52 0.19
CA ILE A 322 -25.50 1.81 0.31
C ILE A 322 -25.52 2.57 -1.01
N LYS A 323 -26.29 3.66 -1.04
CA LYS A 323 -26.41 4.53 -2.23
C LYS A 323 -25.45 5.73 -2.23
N SER A 324 -24.71 5.96 -1.15
CA SER A 324 -23.82 7.13 -1.02
C SER A 324 -22.37 6.74 -0.72
N LEU A 325 -21.44 7.29 -1.49
CA LEU A 325 -20.00 7.12 -1.31
C LEU A 325 -19.45 7.42 0.11
N PRO A 326 -19.85 8.50 0.83
CA PRO A 326 -19.41 8.70 2.22
C PRO A 326 -19.80 7.55 3.14
N LYS A 327 -21.03 7.05 2.96
CA LYS A 327 -21.55 5.95 3.76
C LYS A 327 -20.85 4.64 3.38
N LEU A 328 -20.53 4.44 2.10
CA LEU A 328 -19.78 3.28 1.61
C LEU A 328 -18.41 3.20 2.29
N PHE A 329 -17.62 4.28 2.21
CA PHE A 329 -16.30 4.33 2.84
C PHE A 329 -16.39 4.24 4.37
N SER A 330 -17.32 4.96 5.01
CA SER A 330 -17.47 4.91 6.46
C SER A 330 -17.87 3.52 6.96
N THR A 331 -18.89 2.89 6.35
CA THR A 331 -19.35 1.55 6.74
C THR A 331 -18.25 0.52 6.52
N THR A 332 -17.50 0.63 5.42
CA THR A 332 -16.34 -0.25 5.16
C THR A 332 -15.30 -0.17 6.27
N LEU A 333 -14.91 1.05 6.68
CA LEU A 333 -13.97 1.21 7.80
C LEU A 333 -14.54 0.69 9.13
N ASP A 334 -15.83 0.94 9.41
CA ASP A 334 -16.49 0.48 10.63
C ASP A 334 -16.51 -1.06 10.72
N GLU A 335 -16.85 -1.74 9.62
CA GLU A 335 -16.84 -3.20 9.55
C GLU A 335 -15.41 -3.75 9.68
N MET A 336 -14.44 -3.18 8.96
CA MET A 336 -13.04 -3.58 9.04
C MET A 336 -12.49 -3.46 10.47
N LEU A 337 -12.82 -2.38 11.19
CA LEU A 337 -12.43 -2.22 12.60
C LEU A 337 -13.00 -3.29 13.53
N ILE A 338 -14.18 -3.80 13.22
CA ILE A 338 -14.85 -4.85 13.99
C ILE A 338 -14.20 -6.20 13.68
N VAL A 339 -14.15 -6.59 12.40
CA VAL A 339 -13.71 -7.93 12.00
C VAL A 339 -12.21 -8.16 12.18
N THR A 340 -11.39 -7.10 12.09
CA THR A 340 -9.94 -7.20 12.30
C THR A 340 -9.51 -6.79 13.71
N GLU A 341 -10.42 -6.24 14.52
CA GLU A 341 -10.12 -5.62 15.81
C GLU A 341 -9.04 -4.52 15.73
N ALA A 342 -8.94 -3.84 14.59
CA ALA A 342 -8.05 -2.70 14.43
C ALA A 342 -8.39 -1.57 15.42
N GLN A 343 -7.36 -0.83 15.84
CA GLN A 343 -7.49 0.33 16.71
C GLN A 343 -7.87 1.59 15.92
N THR A 344 -7.29 1.75 14.74
CA THR A 344 -7.50 2.90 13.86
C THR A 344 -7.68 2.45 12.42
N ALA A 345 -8.60 3.09 11.70
CA ALA A 345 -8.83 2.90 10.28
C ALA A 345 -8.93 4.25 9.55
N ILE A 346 -8.32 4.38 8.38
CA ILE A 346 -8.14 5.63 7.67
C ILE A 346 -8.39 5.41 6.17
N ILE A 347 -9.19 6.28 5.54
CA ILE A 347 -9.17 6.45 4.09
C ILE A 347 -8.25 7.63 3.78
N TRP A 348 -7.27 7.42 2.92
CA TRP A 348 -6.36 8.41 2.36
C TRP A 348 -6.74 8.71 0.91
N LEU A 349 -6.58 9.96 0.48
CA LEU A 349 -6.71 10.38 -0.91
C LEU A 349 -5.45 11.06 -1.40
N LYS A 350 -5.11 10.82 -2.67
CA LYS A 350 -4.01 11.44 -3.40
C LYS A 350 -4.41 12.82 -3.93
N ASP A 351 -3.51 13.77 -3.81
CA ASP A 351 -3.61 15.13 -4.34
C ASP A 351 -2.20 15.71 -4.59
N LYS A 352 -2.11 16.93 -5.11
CA LYS A 352 -0.84 17.58 -5.45
C LYS A 352 -0.79 19.03 -4.99
N ASP A 353 0.38 19.49 -4.57
CA ASP A 353 0.66 20.90 -4.32
C ASP A 353 1.96 21.36 -4.98
N SER A 354 2.42 22.56 -4.63
CA SER A 354 3.63 23.16 -5.23
C SER A 354 4.91 22.36 -4.96
N GLN A 355 4.89 21.41 -4.02
CA GLN A 355 6.02 20.53 -3.72
C GLN A 355 5.81 19.11 -4.26
N GLY A 356 4.78 18.89 -5.09
CA GLY A 356 4.47 17.60 -5.71
C GLY A 356 3.28 16.88 -5.07
N GLU A 357 3.15 15.60 -5.41
CA GLU A 357 2.05 14.75 -4.94
C GLU A 357 2.18 14.40 -3.45
N PHE A 358 1.02 14.23 -2.79
CA PHE A 358 0.90 13.80 -1.41
C PHE A 358 -0.44 13.09 -1.20
N ILE A 359 -0.55 12.34 -0.12
CA ILE A 359 -1.82 11.82 0.36
C ILE A 359 -2.27 12.54 1.63
N TYR A 360 -3.57 12.67 1.82
CA TYR A 360 -4.17 13.23 3.03
C TYR A 360 -5.34 12.36 3.48
N PRO A 361 -5.67 12.33 4.78
CA PRO A 361 -6.73 11.48 5.26
C PRO A 361 -8.11 12.12 5.03
N LEU A 362 -8.99 11.34 4.41
CA LEU A 362 -10.38 11.64 4.10
C LEU A 362 -11.32 11.33 5.26
N ILE A 363 -11.24 10.11 5.77
CA ILE A 363 -12.04 9.61 6.88
C ILE A 363 -11.08 8.96 7.86
N ILE A 364 -11.17 9.33 9.14
CA ILE A 364 -10.42 8.69 10.21
C ILE A 364 -11.42 8.13 11.22
N LYS A 365 -11.28 6.84 11.51
CA LYS A 365 -11.96 6.15 12.60
C LYS A 365 -10.89 5.76 13.62
N SER A 366 -10.69 6.61 14.62
CA SER A 366 -9.69 6.40 15.66
C SER A 366 -10.17 6.97 17.00
N PRO A 367 -9.86 6.33 18.14
CA PRO A 367 -10.08 6.92 19.46
C PRO A 367 -9.19 8.16 19.71
N VAL A 368 -8.12 8.36 18.94
CA VAL A 368 -7.14 9.47 19.10
C VAL A 368 -7.11 10.38 17.85
N ALA A 369 -8.27 10.73 17.29
CA ALA A 369 -8.36 11.29 15.92
C ALA A 369 -8.02 12.80 15.74
N LYS A 370 -7.68 13.56 16.79
CA LYS A 370 -7.74 15.04 16.71
C LYS A 370 -6.74 15.69 15.74
N ASN A 371 -5.55 15.10 15.55
CA ASN A 371 -4.48 15.71 14.74
C ASN A 371 -4.32 15.11 13.33
N PHE A 372 -5.06 14.06 13.00
CA PHE A 372 -4.84 13.29 11.77
C PHE A 372 -5.22 14.08 10.50
N TYR A 373 -6.28 14.87 10.53
CA TYR A 373 -6.78 15.58 9.33
C TYR A 373 -5.83 16.67 8.78
N GLN A 374 -4.72 16.97 9.48
CA GLN A 374 -3.69 17.90 9.03
C GLN A 374 -2.52 17.21 8.32
N LEU A 375 -2.46 15.87 8.32
CA LEU A 375 -1.37 15.10 7.74
C LEU A 375 -1.35 15.20 6.21
N LYS A 376 -0.15 15.44 5.69
CA LYS A 376 0.20 15.25 4.28
C LYS A 376 1.39 14.30 4.23
N LEU A 377 1.18 13.11 3.69
CA LEU A 377 2.25 12.13 3.54
C LEU A 377 2.70 12.09 2.08
N ARG A 378 3.99 12.27 1.85
CA ARG A 378 4.62 12.17 0.52
C ARG A 378 5.25 10.80 0.35
N ARG A 379 5.70 10.50 -0.86
CA ARG A 379 6.43 9.25 -1.14
C ARG A 379 7.58 9.07 -0.15
N GLY A 380 7.71 7.85 0.40
CA GLY A 380 8.69 7.53 1.44
C GLY A 380 8.27 7.84 2.89
N TYR A 381 7.12 8.48 3.12
CA TYR A 381 6.63 8.81 4.47
C TYR A 381 5.39 7.99 4.85
N GLY A 382 5.61 6.90 5.61
CA GLY A 382 4.54 6.00 6.08
C GLY A 382 4.05 5.01 5.02
N ILE A 383 3.46 3.89 5.46
CA ILE A 383 3.07 2.83 4.52
C ILE A 383 1.91 3.22 3.62
N ALA A 384 0.99 4.07 4.09
CA ALA A 384 -0.14 4.50 3.27
C ALA A 384 0.34 5.30 2.05
N ALA A 385 1.33 6.19 2.21
CA ALA A 385 1.88 6.92 1.09
C ALA A 385 2.62 5.98 0.14
N GLN A 386 3.43 5.08 0.68
CA GLN A 386 4.12 4.07 -0.12
C GLN A 386 3.13 3.21 -0.93
N CYS A 387 2.05 2.75 -0.29
CA CYS A 387 0.95 1.99 -0.88
C CYS A 387 0.31 2.75 -2.05
N VAL A 388 0.00 4.05 -1.87
CA VAL A 388 -0.58 4.87 -2.94
C VAL A 388 0.38 5.09 -4.10
N PHE A 389 1.64 5.43 -3.82
CA PHE A 389 2.61 5.79 -4.86
C PHE A 389 3.19 4.59 -5.60
N ASP A 390 3.19 3.42 -4.97
CA ASP A 390 3.61 2.16 -5.60
C ASP A 390 2.41 1.38 -6.17
N GLY A 391 1.18 1.75 -5.80
CA GLY A 391 -0.05 1.09 -6.26
C GLY A 391 -0.24 -0.31 -5.71
N LEU A 392 0.32 -0.60 -4.54
CA LEU A 392 0.43 -1.94 -3.96
C LEU A 392 -0.11 -2.02 -2.55
N PRO A 393 -0.82 -3.11 -2.16
CA PRO A 393 -1.14 -3.33 -0.77
C PRO A 393 0.12 -3.68 0.02
N LEU A 394 0.26 -3.10 1.21
CA LEU A 394 1.41 -3.25 2.09
C LEU A 394 0.95 -3.71 3.47
N PHE A 395 1.73 -4.60 4.08
CA PHE A 395 1.45 -5.14 5.40
C PHE A 395 2.72 -5.15 6.25
N ILE A 396 2.64 -4.54 7.43
CA ILE A 396 3.69 -4.55 8.44
C ILE A 396 3.15 -5.22 9.69
N ARG A 397 3.68 -6.41 9.97
CA ARG A 397 3.35 -7.17 11.18
C ARG A 397 3.96 -6.57 12.43
N ASP A 398 5.21 -6.11 12.37
CA ASP A 398 5.91 -5.46 13.48
C ASP A 398 6.76 -4.29 12.98
N SER A 399 6.38 -3.07 13.40
CA SER A 399 7.04 -1.82 13.05
C SER A 399 8.49 -1.68 13.57
N LYS A 400 8.88 -2.44 14.61
CA LYS A 400 10.25 -2.37 15.17
C LYS A 400 11.33 -2.70 14.15
N GLN A 401 10.99 -3.47 13.12
CA GLN A 401 11.90 -3.84 12.03
C GLN A 401 12.12 -2.70 11.01
N TYR A 402 11.37 -1.58 11.14
CA TYR A 402 11.31 -0.50 10.15
C TYR A 402 11.33 0.90 10.80
N GLN A 403 11.87 0.97 12.02
CA GLN A 403 11.69 2.07 12.99
C GLN A 403 11.99 3.48 12.44
N SER A 404 12.98 3.62 11.56
CA SER A 404 13.39 4.93 11.00
C SER A 404 12.33 5.62 10.13
N ARG A 405 11.36 4.88 9.58
CA ARG A 405 10.30 5.43 8.71
C ARG A 405 9.06 5.91 9.48
N PHE A 406 8.92 5.52 10.74
CA PHE A 406 7.70 5.73 11.53
C PHE A 406 7.83 6.80 12.61
N GLU A 407 9.03 7.11 13.11
CA GLU A 407 9.23 8.09 14.19
C GLU A 407 8.67 9.50 13.91
N SER A 408 8.69 9.94 12.65
CA SER A 408 8.06 11.22 12.26
C SER A 408 6.54 11.12 12.19
N VAL A 409 6.01 9.96 11.79
CA VAL A 409 4.58 9.71 11.62
C VAL A 409 3.91 9.48 12.98
N ASP A 410 4.51 8.70 13.88
CA ASP A 410 4.05 8.44 15.25
C ASP A 410 3.85 9.74 16.03
N ARG A 411 4.84 10.65 15.96
CA ARG A 411 4.77 11.97 16.60
C ARG A 411 3.61 12.82 16.08
N LEU A 412 3.33 12.75 14.77
CA LEU A 412 2.25 13.52 14.16
C LEU A 412 0.87 12.89 14.41
N MET A 413 0.79 11.56 14.45
CA MET A 413 -0.44 10.82 14.72
C MET A 413 -0.79 10.76 16.22
N GLY A 414 0.18 11.03 17.10
CA GLY A 414 -0.01 10.97 18.55
C GLY A 414 -0.23 9.54 19.07
N LEU A 415 0.21 8.53 18.31
CA LEU A 415 0.14 7.12 18.65
C LEU A 415 1.41 6.42 18.20
N THR A 416 1.88 5.45 18.98
CA THR A 416 2.99 4.58 18.59
C THR A 416 2.46 3.52 17.64
N ILE A 417 2.98 3.48 16.42
CA ILE A 417 2.62 2.45 15.44
C ILE A 417 3.34 1.16 15.81
N THR A 418 2.63 0.04 15.86
CA THR A 418 3.16 -1.29 16.15
C THR A 418 2.94 -2.25 14.98
N SER A 419 1.81 -2.15 14.29
CA SER A 419 1.47 -2.91 13.07
C SER A 419 0.54 -2.12 12.17
N GLN A 420 0.58 -2.38 10.86
CA GLN A 420 -0.25 -1.67 9.89
C GLN A 420 -0.61 -2.52 8.68
N ILE A 421 -1.77 -2.26 8.08
CA ILE A 421 -2.20 -2.76 6.77
C ILE A 421 -2.57 -1.54 5.93
N ALA A 422 -2.10 -1.45 4.69
CA ALA A 422 -2.54 -0.44 3.73
C ALA A 422 -2.92 -1.12 2.40
N VAL A 423 -4.06 -0.75 1.83
CA VAL A 423 -4.56 -1.29 0.56
C VAL A 423 -4.88 -0.12 -0.38
N PRO A 424 -4.40 -0.12 -1.63
CA PRO A 424 -4.59 1.00 -2.54
C PRO A 424 -6.07 1.10 -2.94
N LEU A 425 -6.52 2.33 -3.17
CA LEU A 425 -7.83 2.64 -3.73
C LEU A 425 -7.63 3.13 -5.16
N GLY A 426 -7.91 2.25 -6.11
CA GLY A 426 -7.83 2.53 -7.55
C GLY A 426 -8.92 1.78 -8.29
N ILE A 427 -9.42 2.37 -9.38
CA ILE A 427 -10.39 1.69 -10.26
C ILE A 427 -9.65 0.67 -11.14
N ASP A 428 -8.46 1.05 -11.61
CA ASP A 428 -7.52 0.26 -12.40
C ASP A 428 -6.06 0.59 -11.94
N GLU A 429 -5.05 -0.22 -12.29
CA GLU A 429 -3.64 -0.09 -11.81
C GLU A 429 -3.01 1.30 -12.08
N SER A 430 -3.44 2.00 -13.14
CA SER A 430 -2.92 3.32 -13.52
C SER A 430 -3.56 4.50 -12.78
N ASP A 431 -4.66 4.27 -12.04
CA ASP A 431 -5.45 5.34 -11.41
C ASP A 431 -5.71 5.07 -9.91
N VAL A 432 -4.62 4.93 -9.15
CA VAL A 432 -4.67 4.88 -7.69
C VAL A 432 -4.91 6.30 -7.16
N PHE A 433 -6.11 6.52 -6.64
CA PHE A 433 -6.58 7.79 -6.11
C PHE A 433 -6.44 7.92 -4.60
N GLY A 434 -6.05 6.86 -3.89
CA GLY A 434 -5.98 6.84 -2.44
C GLY A 434 -5.53 5.50 -1.86
N ALA A 435 -5.63 5.35 -0.54
CA ALA A 435 -5.41 4.09 0.17
C ALA A 435 -6.38 3.94 1.35
N LEU A 436 -6.71 2.72 1.72
CA LEU A 436 -7.31 2.37 2.99
C LEU A 436 -6.20 1.86 3.91
N GLU A 437 -6.09 2.38 5.13
CA GLU A 437 -5.07 1.98 6.10
C GLU A 437 -5.70 1.58 7.43
N LEU A 438 -5.28 0.43 7.98
CA LEU A 438 -5.51 0.03 9.36
C LEU A 438 -4.21 0.17 10.16
N VAL A 439 -4.32 0.70 11.37
CA VAL A 439 -3.18 0.96 12.25
C VAL A 439 -3.45 0.38 13.63
N ASN A 440 -2.52 -0.48 14.06
CA ASN A 440 -2.50 -1.28 15.28
C ASN A 440 -3.72 -2.19 15.45
N LYS A 441 -3.49 -3.39 15.96
CA LYS A 441 -4.58 -4.22 16.48
C LYS A 441 -4.81 -3.86 17.96
N LYS A 442 -6.05 -4.00 18.43
CA LYS A 442 -6.39 -3.77 19.84
C LYS A 442 -5.67 -4.79 20.74
N GLN A 443 -5.62 -4.47 22.05
CA GLN A 443 -5.07 -5.35 23.09
C GLN A 443 -3.59 -5.74 22.91
N GLY A 444 -2.81 -4.95 22.16
CA GLY A 444 -1.38 -5.20 21.98
C GLY A 444 -1.05 -6.37 21.05
N LEU A 445 -2.04 -6.88 20.30
CA LEU A 445 -1.84 -7.88 19.27
C LEU A 445 -1.25 -7.26 17.99
N PHE A 446 -0.77 -8.10 17.08
CA PHE A 446 -0.35 -7.71 15.74
C PHE A 446 -1.36 -8.22 14.72
N PHE A 447 -1.53 -7.47 13.62
CA PHE A 447 -2.23 -7.98 12.44
C PHE A 447 -1.53 -9.24 11.90
N ASN A 448 -2.31 -10.17 11.36
CA ASN A 448 -1.82 -11.38 10.69
C ASN A 448 -2.19 -11.38 9.19
N LEU A 449 -1.80 -12.43 8.47
CA LEU A 449 -2.08 -12.54 7.04
C LEU A 449 -3.57 -12.70 6.72
N ASP A 450 -4.37 -13.24 7.63
CA ASP A 450 -5.81 -13.38 7.43
C ASP A 450 -6.53 -12.05 7.60
N ASP A 451 -6.08 -11.21 8.56
CA ASP A 451 -6.52 -9.81 8.67
C ASP A 451 -6.20 -9.05 7.37
N PHE A 452 -4.98 -9.19 6.85
CA PHE A 452 -4.56 -8.56 5.59
C PHE A 452 -5.43 -9.01 4.40
N THR A 453 -5.63 -10.32 4.26
CA THR A 453 -6.43 -10.90 3.16
C THR A 453 -7.87 -10.39 3.22
N LEU A 454 -8.48 -10.42 4.41
CA LEU A 454 -9.84 -9.94 4.63
C LEU A 454 -9.98 -8.45 4.29
N VAL A 455 -9.02 -7.62 4.73
CA VAL A 455 -9.04 -6.17 4.45
C VAL A 455 -8.87 -5.89 2.96
N ASN A 456 -7.99 -6.62 2.28
CA ASN A 456 -7.82 -6.50 0.84
C ASN A 456 -9.12 -6.84 0.09
N ASP A 457 -9.74 -7.98 0.41
CA ASP A 457 -10.96 -8.45 -0.28
C ASP A 457 -12.17 -7.55 0.00
N MET A 458 -12.33 -7.07 1.24
CA MET A 458 -13.36 -6.08 1.57
C MET A 458 -13.10 -4.74 0.85
N THR A 459 -11.84 -4.32 0.71
CA THR A 459 -11.50 -3.10 -0.05
C THR A 459 -11.86 -3.26 -1.53
N LEU A 460 -11.55 -4.41 -2.13
CA LEU A 460 -11.89 -4.71 -3.53
C LEU A 460 -13.41 -4.75 -3.75
N ALA A 461 -14.16 -5.41 -2.86
CA ALA A 461 -15.62 -5.45 -2.94
C ALA A 461 -16.24 -4.04 -2.83
N MET A 462 -15.69 -3.19 -1.95
CA MET A 462 -16.09 -1.79 -1.87
C MET A 462 -15.74 -1.01 -3.14
N LEU A 463 -14.57 -1.25 -3.75
CA LEU A 463 -14.13 -0.58 -4.97
C LEU A 463 -15.01 -0.97 -6.17
N GLU A 464 -15.45 -2.22 -6.24
CA GLU A 464 -16.39 -2.69 -7.26
C GLU A 464 -17.74 -1.97 -7.15
N VAL A 465 -18.28 -1.83 -5.93
CA VAL A 465 -19.51 -1.05 -5.69
C VAL A 465 -19.31 0.43 -6.04
N PHE A 466 -18.15 0.99 -5.70
CA PHE A 466 -17.79 2.35 -6.11
C PHE A 466 -17.76 2.50 -7.64
N LYS A 467 -17.09 1.60 -8.35
CA LYS A 467 -17.00 1.58 -9.83
C LYS A 467 -18.39 1.51 -10.46
N ASN A 468 -19.24 0.60 -9.97
CA ASN A 468 -20.60 0.40 -10.47
C ASN A 468 -21.54 1.58 -10.17
N SER A 469 -21.24 2.39 -9.16
CA SER A 469 -22.07 3.55 -8.81
C SER A 469 -21.99 4.69 -9.82
N GLY A 470 -20.95 4.73 -10.68
CA GLY A 470 -20.67 5.83 -11.61
C GLY A 470 -20.42 7.18 -10.93
N GLN A 471 -20.25 7.22 -9.60
CA GLN A 471 -20.01 8.45 -8.86
C GLN A 471 -18.54 8.88 -9.01
N SER A 472 -18.30 10.13 -9.41
CA SER A 472 -16.93 10.67 -9.45
C SER A 472 -16.44 11.01 -8.04
N LEU A 473 -15.18 10.67 -7.79
CA LEU A 473 -14.45 11.06 -6.59
C LEU A 473 -14.39 12.59 -6.40
N ASP A 474 -14.47 13.37 -7.48
CA ASP A 474 -14.39 14.84 -7.44
C ASP A 474 -15.53 15.48 -6.64
N LYS A 475 -16.71 14.86 -6.62
CA LYS A 475 -17.84 15.31 -5.76
C LYS A 475 -17.53 15.10 -4.27
N PHE A 476 -16.63 14.18 -3.95
CA PHE A 476 -16.25 13.79 -2.59
C PHE A 476 -14.90 14.36 -2.14
N ARG A 477 -14.06 14.75 -3.10
CA ARG A 477 -12.87 15.56 -2.89
C ARG A 477 -13.18 16.86 -2.17
N ASN A 478 -14.45 17.31 -2.20
CA ASN A 478 -15.00 18.51 -1.58
C ASN A 478 -14.05 19.06 -0.50
N PHE A 479 -13.13 19.89 -0.98
CA PHE A 479 -11.98 20.37 -0.21
C PHE A 479 -12.41 21.44 0.76
N SER A 480 -13.72 21.61 0.99
CA SER A 480 -14.26 22.62 1.86
C SER A 480 -13.66 22.50 3.24
N LEU A 481 -12.80 23.46 3.58
CA LEU A 481 -12.29 23.61 4.93
C LEU A 481 -13.45 23.90 5.86
N LEU A 482 -14.42 24.69 5.42
CA LEU A 482 -15.58 25.07 6.20
C LEU A 482 -16.83 24.97 5.33
N GLN A 483 -17.88 24.34 5.86
CA GLN A 483 -19.23 24.36 5.31
C GLN A 483 -20.23 24.69 6.40
N ILE A 484 -21.34 25.29 5.99
CA ILE A 484 -22.55 25.37 6.81
C ILE A 484 -23.67 24.72 6.01
N LYS A 485 -24.40 23.80 6.66
CA LYS A 485 -25.61 23.17 6.11
C LYS A 485 -26.79 23.47 7.00
N LYS A 486 -27.96 23.74 6.41
CA LYS A 486 -29.26 23.89 7.09
C LYS A 486 -30.22 22.91 6.44
N ASN A 487 -30.86 22.04 7.24
CA ASN A 487 -31.75 20.98 6.72
C ASN A 487 -31.09 20.16 5.58
N ASN A 488 -29.82 19.76 5.75
CA ASN A 488 -28.98 19.09 4.75
C ASN A 488 -28.68 19.86 3.45
N LYS A 489 -29.24 21.06 3.25
CA LYS A 489 -28.90 21.96 2.14
C LYS A 489 -27.66 22.79 2.50
N GLN A 490 -26.69 22.84 1.60
CA GLN A 490 -25.50 23.67 1.77
C GLN A 490 -25.88 25.15 1.65
N ILE A 491 -25.59 25.94 2.69
CA ILE A 491 -25.82 27.39 2.69
C ILE A 491 -24.51 28.17 2.47
N PHE A 492 -23.38 27.58 2.86
CA PHE A 492 -22.07 28.16 2.65
C PHE A 492 -21.01 27.07 2.58
N ALA A 493 -19.97 27.29 1.77
CA ALA A 493 -18.78 26.47 1.73
C ALA A 493 -17.58 27.30 1.26
N ILE A 494 -16.40 27.00 1.80
CA ILE A 494 -15.12 27.50 1.30
C ILE A 494 -14.09 26.39 1.28
N GLU A 495 -13.45 26.22 0.13
CA GLU A 495 -12.38 25.25 -0.10
C GLU A 495 -11.09 25.61 0.63
N LYS A 496 -10.34 24.59 1.03
CA LYS A 496 -9.05 24.71 1.70
C LYS A 496 -8.06 25.42 0.79
N ASN A 497 -7.31 26.34 1.36
CA ASN A 497 -6.37 27.23 0.69
C ASN A 497 -7.00 28.22 -0.28
N ARG A 498 -8.33 28.36 -0.28
CA ARG A 498 -9.01 29.37 -1.08
C ARG A 498 -8.94 30.72 -0.39
N TYR A 499 -8.80 31.75 -1.21
CA TYR A 499 -9.00 33.14 -0.82
C TYR A 499 -10.40 33.57 -1.31
N LEU A 500 -11.27 33.98 -0.39
CA LEU A 500 -12.64 34.37 -0.67
C LEU A 500 -12.91 35.78 -0.15
N GLU A 501 -13.34 36.69 -1.03
CA GLU A 501 -13.90 37.98 -0.63
C GLU A 501 -15.41 37.84 -0.52
N LYS A 502 -15.99 38.33 0.58
CA LYS A 502 -17.44 38.31 0.81
C LYS A 502 -17.91 39.69 1.22
N SER A 503 -18.76 40.27 0.38
CA SER A 503 -19.44 41.54 0.65
C SER A 503 -20.74 41.32 1.41
N PHE A 504 -21.09 42.28 2.25
CA PHE A 504 -22.35 42.30 3.02
C PHE A 504 -23.06 43.63 2.83
N SER A 505 -24.40 43.59 2.88
CA SER A 505 -25.24 44.77 2.75
C SER A 505 -25.30 45.61 4.03
N SER A 506 -25.06 44.99 5.19
CA SER A 506 -25.08 45.65 6.49
C SER A 506 -24.10 45.04 7.48
N PHE A 507 -23.77 45.80 8.54
CA PHE A 507 -22.94 45.32 9.65
C PHE A 507 -23.59 44.13 10.38
N ASN A 508 -24.92 44.15 10.53
CA ASN A 508 -25.68 43.08 11.19
C ASN A 508 -25.59 41.77 10.40
N GLU A 509 -25.71 41.83 9.07
CA GLU A 509 -25.57 40.65 8.21
C GLU A 509 -24.16 40.05 8.29
N LYS A 510 -23.12 40.90 8.22
CA LYS A 510 -21.72 40.50 8.37
C LYS A 510 -21.48 39.81 9.72
N ASN A 511 -21.95 40.42 10.81
CA ASN A 511 -21.78 39.88 12.14
C ASN A 511 -22.53 38.57 12.33
N ALA A 512 -23.77 38.47 11.86
CA ALA A 512 -24.53 37.22 11.90
C ALA A 512 -23.80 36.10 11.14
N PHE A 513 -23.23 36.42 9.97
CA PHE A 513 -22.42 35.47 9.21
C PHE A 513 -21.14 35.07 9.96
N LEU A 514 -20.38 36.03 10.51
CA LEU A 514 -19.18 35.77 11.30
C LEU A 514 -19.46 34.86 12.50
N GLN A 515 -20.53 35.16 13.25
CA GLN A 515 -20.97 34.37 14.40
C GLN A 515 -21.34 32.95 13.97
N LYS A 516 -21.95 32.78 12.80
CA LYS A 516 -22.30 31.48 12.23
C LYS A 516 -21.07 30.68 11.82
N ILE A 517 -20.17 31.24 11.02
CA ILE A 517 -18.96 30.54 10.55
C ILE A 517 -17.95 30.26 11.67
N SER A 518 -18.00 31.02 12.76
CA SER A 518 -17.21 30.81 13.98
C SER A 518 -17.88 29.83 14.95
N GLY A 519 -19.09 29.34 14.63
CA GLY A 519 -19.83 28.42 15.48
C GLY A 519 -20.23 29.01 16.84
N LEU A 520 -20.51 30.31 16.88
CA LEU A 520 -21.08 31.01 18.04
C LEU A 520 -22.61 31.06 17.98
N SER A 521 -23.18 31.11 16.78
CA SER A 521 -24.63 31.16 16.55
C SER A 521 -25.03 30.15 15.47
N LEU A 522 -25.23 28.89 15.89
CA LEU A 522 -25.80 27.83 15.06
C LEU A 522 -27.21 27.52 15.52
N GLU A 523 -28.15 27.43 14.57
CA GLU A 523 -29.51 26.95 14.83
C GLU A 523 -29.54 25.41 15.06
N PRO A 524 -30.56 24.84 15.73
CA PRO A 524 -30.65 23.40 15.98
C PRO A 524 -30.61 22.52 14.72
N ASN A 525 -31.06 23.03 13.59
CA ASN A 525 -31.07 22.37 12.29
C ASN A 525 -29.87 22.74 11.40
N GLU A 526 -28.93 23.53 11.93
CA GLU A 526 -27.69 23.88 11.27
C GLU A 526 -26.55 22.97 11.70
N ARG A 527 -25.65 22.71 10.77
CA ARG A 527 -24.44 21.91 10.95
C ARG A 527 -23.28 22.72 10.41
N LEU A 528 -22.29 22.99 11.27
CA LEU A 528 -21.00 23.52 10.85
C LEU A 528 -20.08 22.35 10.60
N ILE A 529 -19.49 22.26 9.41
CA ILE A 529 -18.57 21.20 9.04
C ILE A 529 -17.22 21.86 8.84
N PHE A 530 -16.28 21.64 9.75
CA PHE A 530 -14.92 22.16 9.62
C PHE A 530 -13.94 21.01 9.46
N ASN A 531 -13.19 21.01 8.36
CA ASN A 531 -12.25 19.96 7.99
C ASN A 531 -12.88 18.56 8.16
N ARG A 532 -14.12 18.40 7.66
CA ARG A 532 -14.97 17.19 7.74
C ARG A 532 -15.53 16.81 9.11
N ILE A 533 -15.17 17.54 10.18
CA ILE A 533 -15.76 17.35 11.51
C ILE A 533 -17.08 18.11 11.58
N ILE A 534 -18.16 17.42 11.96
CA ILE A 534 -19.50 18.00 12.10
C ILE A 534 -19.67 18.54 13.52
N PHE A 535 -20.07 19.81 13.61
CA PHE A 535 -20.40 20.50 14.83
C PHE A 535 -21.87 20.93 14.81
N THR A 536 -22.53 20.69 15.93
CA THR A 536 -23.93 21.05 16.21
C THR A 536 -24.00 22.09 17.31
N ALA A 537 -25.13 22.80 17.41
CA ALA A 537 -25.33 23.89 18.36
C ALA A 537 -25.11 23.48 19.84
N ASP A 538 -25.36 22.22 20.20
CA ASP A 538 -25.17 21.67 21.54
C ASP A 538 -23.68 21.44 21.90
N LYS A 539 -22.77 21.36 20.93
CA LYS A 539 -21.34 21.06 21.15
C LYS A 539 -20.50 22.30 21.48
N LYS A 540 -21.00 23.15 22.39
CA LYS A 540 -20.38 24.44 22.76
C LYS A 540 -18.88 24.35 23.12
N LYS A 541 -18.47 23.32 23.87
CA LYS A 541 -17.06 23.08 24.24
C LYS A 541 -16.18 22.78 23.01
N GLN A 542 -16.67 21.96 22.08
CA GLN A 542 -15.92 21.59 20.87
C GLN A 542 -15.82 22.78 19.91
N LEU A 543 -16.89 23.57 19.77
CA LEU A 543 -16.90 24.81 18.98
C LEU A 543 -15.94 25.86 19.54
N LYS A 544 -15.85 26.00 20.87
CA LYS A 544 -14.85 26.86 21.51
C LYS A 544 -13.43 26.39 21.23
N HIS A 545 -13.19 25.08 21.27
CA HIS A 545 -11.88 24.50 20.96
C HIS A 545 -11.49 24.74 19.50
N LEU A 546 -12.42 24.53 18.57
CA LEU A 546 -12.25 24.82 17.15
C LEU A 546 -11.80 26.26 16.92
N ARG A 547 -12.53 27.24 17.48
CA ARG A 547 -12.17 28.66 17.36
C ARG A 547 -10.79 28.98 17.92
N ASN A 548 -10.44 28.38 19.05
CA ASN A 548 -9.18 28.69 19.74
C ASN A 548 -7.95 28.11 19.03
N GLN A 549 -8.11 27.04 18.24
CA GLN A 549 -6.99 26.34 17.61
C GLN A 549 -6.92 26.56 16.10
N GLU A 550 -8.05 26.52 15.42
CA GLU A 550 -8.07 26.41 13.95
C GLU A 550 -8.34 27.75 13.27
N TYR A 551 -8.75 28.77 14.03
CA TYR A 551 -9.19 30.07 13.52
C TYR A 551 -8.25 31.18 14.00
N ALA A 552 -8.03 32.17 13.14
CA ALA A 552 -7.57 33.49 13.56
C ALA A 552 -8.41 34.56 12.89
N ILE A 553 -8.70 35.63 13.63
CA ILE A 553 -9.42 36.79 13.10
C ILE A 553 -8.44 37.95 13.10
N ILE A 554 -8.16 38.49 11.92
CA ILE A 554 -7.42 39.74 11.77
C ILE A 554 -8.41 40.90 11.92
N PHE A 555 -8.02 41.91 12.70
CA PHE A 555 -8.92 42.99 13.15
C PHE A 555 -10.10 42.47 13.99
N GLU A 556 -9.84 41.49 14.85
CA GLU A 556 -10.83 41.02 15.82
C GLU A 556 -11.33 42.15 16.72
N ASN A 557 -10.41 43.02 17.14
CA ASN A 557 -10.68 44.23 17.91
C ASN A 557 -10.19 45.46 17.12
N PRO A 558 -11.00 46.07 16.25
CA PRO A 558 -10.56 47.20 15.43
C PRO A 558 -10.02 48.39 16.25
N HIS A 559 -10.57 48.62 17.45
CA HIS A 559 -10.11 49.67 18.38
C HIS A 559 -8.67 49.50 18.87
N LEU A 560 -8.08 48.29 18.72
CA LEU A 560 -6.69 48.03 19.09
C LEU A 560 -5.72 48.99 18.39
N ARG A 561 -6.08 49.48 17.20
CA ARG A 561 -5.27 50.44 16.44
C ARG A 561 -4.96 51.73 17.23
N ASP A 562 -5.84 52.13 18.14
CA ASP A 562 -5.76 53.39 18.89
C ASP A 562 -5.37 53.20 20.36
N GLU A 563 -5.06 51.96 20.75
CA GLU A 563 -4.67 51.62 22.12
C GLU A 563 -3.26 52.11 22.48
N SER A 564 -3.11 52.53 23.74
CA SER A 564 -1.81 52.95 24.30
C SER A 564 -0.99 51.77 24.85
N ILE A 565 -1.47 50.54 24.70
CA ILE A 565 -0.79 49.33 25.16
C ILE A 565 0.52 49.15 24.33
N PRO A 566 1.68 48.93 24.97
CA PRO A 566 2.91 48.60 24.25
C PRO A 566 2.81 47.27 23.50
N VAL A 567 3.47 47.16 22.34
CA VAL A 567 3.51 45.91 21.54
C VAL A 567 3.88 44.68 22.39
N LYS A 568 4.88 44.80 23.26
CA LYS A 568 5.29 43.74 24.20
C LYS A 568 4.15 43.29 25.10
N GLY A 569 3.34 44.22 25.60
CA GLY A 569 2.21 43.90 26.48
C GLY A 569 1.15 43.06 25.78
N LEU A 570 0.83 43.39 24.52
CA LEU A 570 -0.10 42.62 23.70
C LEU A 570 0.45 41.21 23.40
N LEU A 571 1.71 41.11 22.97
CA LEU A 571 2.33 39.82 22.63
C LEU A 571 2.44 38.90 23.85
N ILE A 572 2.78 39.44 25.03
CA ILE A 572 2.81 38.67 26.28
C ILE A 572 1.40 38.16 26.63
N LYS A 573 0.38 39.01 26.56
CA LYS A 573 -1.02 38.62 26.80
C LYS A 573 -1.43 37.47 25.88
N LEU A 574 -1.03 37.52 24.61
CA LEU A 574 -1.30 36.47 23.64
C LEU A 574 -0.55 35.17 23.96
N LEU A 575 0.74 35.25 24.30
CA LEU A 575 1.54 34.08 24.69
C LEU A 575 0.97 33.37 25.92
N PHE A 576 0.52 34.14 26.93
CA PHE A 576 -0.18 33.58 28.10
C PHE A 576 -1.45 32.84 27.72
N GLN A 577 -2.23 33.37 26.77
CA GLN A 577 -3.44 32.71 26.28
C GLN A 577 -3.16 31.41 25.53
N LEU A 578 -2.03 31.32 24.81
CA LEU A 578 -1.66 30.14 24.04
C LEU A 578 -1.07 29.00 24.90
N ARG A 579 -0.68 29.26 26.15
CA ARG A 579 -0.04 28.29 27.07
C ARG A 579 1.21 27.60 26.49
N GLU A 580 1.89 28.23 25.52
CA GLU A 580 3.08 27.66 24.90
C GLU A 580 4.36 28.06 25.66
N LYS A 581 5.00 27.09 26.30
CA LYS A 581 6.26 27.30 27.07
C LYS A 581 7.51 27.49 26.18
N GLN A 582 7.42 27.25 24.87
CA GLN A 582 8.59 27.17 23.98
C GLN A 582 8.78 28.41 23.07
N ILE A 583 7.82 29.33 23.00
CA ILE A 583 7.94 30.49 22.10
C ILE A 583 8.50 31.71 22.86
N ASN A 584 9.70 32.14 22.48
CA ASN A 584 10.34 33.35 23.02
C ASN A 584 9.75 34.62 22.36
N LEU A 585 9.37 35.61 23.18
CA LEU A 585 8.87 36.92 22.74
C LEU A 585 9.77 37.57 21.68
N ASN A 586 11.09 37.53 21.87
CA ASN A 586 12.04 38.14 20.93
C ASN A 586 11.98 37.45 19.56
N LYS A 587 11.82 36.12 19.54
CA LYS A 587 11.70 35.36 18.29
C LYS A 587 10.43 35.72 17.52
N ILE A 588 9.30 35.93 18.20
CA ILE A 588 8.07 36.44 17.59
C ILE A 588 8.31 37.85 17.05
N ALA A 589 8.89 38.74 17.86
CA ALA A 589 9.11 40.12 17.48
C ALA A 589 10.01 40.22 16.23
N THR A 590 11.06 39.40 16.15
CA THR A 590 11.90 39.29 14.94
C THR A 590 11.11 38.74 13.74
N MET A 591 10.27 37.71 13.94
CA MET A 591 9.48 37.12 12.85
C MET A 591 8.52 38.12 12.20
N ILE A 592 7.98 39.05 12.98
CA ILE A 592 7.03 40.08 12.52
C ILE A 592 7.72 41.41 12.23
N ASP A 593 9.06 41.46 12.32
CA ASP A 593 9.90 42.65 12.14
C ASP A 593 9.49 43.84 13.03
N LEU A 594 9.29 43.58 14.33
CA LEU A 594 8.94 44.55 15.37
C LEU A 594 9.82 44.45 16.63
N GLN A 595 10.99 43.80 16.55
CA GLN A 595 11.97 43.67 17.63
C GLN A 595 12.36 45.01 18.25
N ASN A 596 12.49 46.06 17.43
CA ASN A 596 12.86 47.41 17.86
C ASN A 596 11.64 48.25 18.31
N LYS A 597 10.43 47.69 18.26
CA LYS A 597 9.16 48.38 18.56
C LYS A 597 8.41 47.77 19.75
N LEU A 598 9.04 46.87 20.50
CA LEU A 598 8.42 46.19 21.66
C LEU A 598 7.90 47.16 22.74
N LYS A 599 8.55 48.31 22.94
CA LYS A 599 8.11 49.34 23.91
C LYS A 599 7.15 50.37 23.32
N THR A 600 6.97 50.40 22.00
CA THR A 600 6.15 51.38 21.31
C THR A 600 4.66 51.09 21.56
N PRO A 601 3.85 52.09 21.93
CA PRO A 601 2.39 52.00 21.96
C PRO A 601 1.80 51.64 20.59
N ILE A 602 0.75 50.83 20.53
CA ILE A 602 0.15 50.40 19.25
C ILE A 602 -0.36 51.60 18.42
N LYS A 603 -0.94 52.61 19.07
CA LYS A 603 -1.39 53.86 18.43
C LYS A 603 -0.30 54.64 17.69
N GLU A 604 0.97 54.38 18.01
CA GLU A 604 2.15 55.03 17.42
C GLU A 604 2.81 54.22 16.30
N LEU A 605 2.36 52.98 16.07
CA LEU A 605 2.84 52.19 14.93
C LEU A 605 2.39 52.83 13.60
N SER A 606 3.25 52.76 12.59
CA SER A 606 2.85 53.00 11.21
C SER A 606 1.86 51.93 10.74
N ASP A 607 1.09 52.22 9.69
CA ASP A 607 0.12 51.26 9.15
C ASP A 607 0.78 49.94 8.72
N ALA A 608 1.99 50.00 8.16
CA ALA A 608 2.74 48.81 7.76
C ALA A 608 3.22 47.97 8.96
N GLU A 609 3.61 48.63 10.06
CA GLU A 609 3.99 47.95 11.31
C GLU A 609 2.76 47.35 12.01
N TYR A 610 1.64 48.06 12.02
CA TYR A 610 0.38 47.56 12.58
C TYR A 610 -0.16 46.36 11.80
N ILE A 611 -0.09 46.38 10.46
CA ILE A 611 -0.42 45.22 9.63
C ILE A 611 0.48 44.02 9.94
N ARG A 612 1.79 44.23 10.11
CA ARG A 612 2.72 43.17 10.48
C ARG A 612 2.39 42.58 11.86
N LEU A 613 1.99 43.42 12.81
CA LEU A 613 1.54 42.99 14.14
C LEU A 613 0.29 42.09 14.04
N GLU A 614 -0.77 42.55 13.39
CA GLU A 614 -2.03 41.82 13.21
C GLU A 614 -1.84 40.50 12.44
N TYR A 615 -1.13 40.56 11.31
CA TYR A 615 -0.78 39.38 10.52
C TYR A 615 0.05 38.39 11.35
N GLY A 616 1.07 38.88 12.04
CA GLY A 616 1.94 38.10 12.90
C GLY A 616 1.17 37.38 14.00
N ILE A 617 0.32 38.10 14.72
CA ILE A 617 -0.58 37.55 15.75
C ILE A 617 -1.45 36.42 15.20
N ALA A 618 -2.06 36.63 14.03
CA ALA A 618 -2.87 35.60 13.39
C ALA A 618 -2.03 34.36 13.03
N ARG A 619 -0.80 34.55 12.53
CA ARG A 619 0.07 33.46 12.06
C ARG A 619 0.77 32.68 13.17
N ILE A 620 1.02 33.28 14.34
CA ILE A 620 1.60 32.57 15.50
C ILE A 620 0.75 31.35 15.87
N ARG A 621 -0.59 31.46 15.75
CA ARG A 621 -1.53 30.38 16.07
C ARG A 621 -1.54 29.24 15.05
N ARG A 622 -0.85 29.38 13.90
CA ARG A 622 -0.89 28.45 12.76
C ARG A 622 -2.32 27.99 12.39
N PRO A 623 -3.27 28.92 12.22
CA PRO A 623 -4.67 28.58 11.96
C PRO A 623 -4.86 27.99 10.57
N GLN A 624 -5.85 27.12 10.39
CA GLN A 624 -6.28 26.67 9.07
C GLN A 624 -7.17 27.70 8.36
N LEU A 625 -7.95 28.47 9.13
CA LEU A 625 -8.84 29.53 8.63
C LEU A 625 -8.44 30.89 9.21
N ILE A 626 -8.15 31.85 8.33
CA ILE A 626 -7.96 33.25 8.67
C ILE A 626 -9.19 34.03 8.17
N ILE A 627 -9.82 34.77 9.07
CA ILE A 627 -10.91 35.68 8.75
C ILE A 627 -10.38 37.10 8.89
N VAL A 628 -10.48 37.89 7.83
CA VAL A 628 -10.14 39.32 7.87
C VAL A 628 -11.43 40.10 8.05
N ASN A 629 -11.60 40.69 9.23
CA ASN A 629 -12.75 41.54 9.51
C ASN A 629 -12.55 42.94 8.88
N THR A 630 -13.54 43.82 9.03
CA THR A 630 -13.44 45.21 8.60
C THR A 630 -12.21 45.89 9.22
N PRO A 631 -11.33 46.52 8.42
CA PRO A 631 -10.16 47.22 8.95
C PRO A 631 -10.57 48.44 9.79
N PRO A 632 -9.71 48.88 10.74
CA PRO A 632 -9.96 50.11 11.48
C PRO A 632 -9.92 51.34 10.58
N GLU A 633 -10.71 52.37 10.89
CA GLU A 633 -10.90 53.57 10.04
C GLU A 633 -9.60 54.29 9.71
N ARG A 634 -8.66 54.33 10.67
CA ARG A 634 -7.37 55.02 10.51
C ARG A 634 -6.40 54.28 9.56
N LEU A 635 -6.68 53.02 9.21
CA LEU A 635 -5.79 52.22 8.37
C LEU A 635 -5.95 52.61 6.90
N LYS A 636 -4.87 53.06 6.27
CA LYS A 636 -4.88 53.36 4.83
C LYS A 636 -5.15 52.11 3.99
N LYS A 637 -5.95 52.29 2.93
CA LYS A 637 -6.25 51.24 1.93
C LYS A 637 -4.99 50.57 1.37
N THR A 638 -3.94 51.35 1.11
CA THR A 638 -2.68 50.81 0.57
C THR A 638 -2.01 49.80 1.50
N ALA A 639 -2.08 50.00 2.82
CA ALA A 639 -1.56 49.04 3.81
C ALA A 639 -2.44 47.80 3.91
N TYR A 640 -3.76 47.97 3.85
CA TYR A 640 -4.72 46.86 3.78
C TYR A 640 -4.50 45.99 2.54
N ASP A 641 -4.25 46.59 1.38
CA ASP A 641 -3.96 45.87 0.13
C ASP A 641 -2.64 45.07 0.21
N VAL A 642 -1.65 45.54 0.98
CA VAL A 642 -0.43 44.76 1.26
C VAL A 642 -0.77 43.50 2.06
N LEU A 643 -1.60 43.62 3.10
CA LEU A 643 -2.08 42.46 3.88
C LEU A 643 -2.81 41.46 2.98
N CYS A 644 -3.78 41.92 2.19
CA CYS A 644 -4.55 41.06 1.29
C CYS A 644 -3.66 40.34 0.26
N ARG A 645 -2.66 41.04 -0.31
CA ARG A 645 -1.68 40.41 -1.23
C ARG A 645 -0.85 39.33 -0.52
N GLN A 646 -0.44 39.57 0.72
CA GLN A 646 0.30 38.58 1.49
C GLN A 646 -0.57 37.35 1.81
N LEU A 647 -1.83 37.55 2.18
CA LEU A 647 -2.78 36.47 2.43
C LEU A 647 -3.13 35.69 1.16
N LYS A 648 -3.25 36.35 -0.01
CA LYS A 648 -3.36 35.67 -1.31
C LYS A 648 -2.16 34.78 -1.58
N LYS A 649 -0.93 35.26 -1.32
CA LYS A 649 0.28 34.42 -1.43
C LYS A 649 0.25 33.23 -0.48
N ASP A 650 -0.24 33.41 0.74
CA ASP A 650 -0.37 32.32 1.73
C ASP A 650 -1.34 31.22 1.27
N CYS A 651 -2.45 31.61 0.63
CA CYS A 651 -3.38 30.72 -0.05
C CYS A 651 -2.72 29.98 -1.21
N THR A 652 -2.00 30.69 -2.10
CA THR A 652 -1.26 30.06 -3.22
C THR A 652 -0.20 29.07 -2.73
N LYS A 653 0.47 29.38 -1.63
CA LYS A 653 1.44 28.49 -0.95
C LYS A 653 0.78 27.38 -0.12
N LYS A 654 -0.55 27.27 -0.14
CA LYS A 654 -1.35 26.29 0.60
C LYS A 654 -1.09 26.25 2.11
N SER A 655 -0.85 27.43 2.69
CA SER A 655 -0.52 27.61 4.11
C SER A 655 -1.65 28.18 4.96
N ALA A 656 -2.71 28.70 4.33
CA ALA A 656 -3.91 29.19 5.01
C ALA A 656 -5.10 29.26 4.05
N THR A 657 -6.32 29.15 4.58
CA THR A 657 -7.57 29.50 3.91
C THR A 657 -8.04 30.85 4.42
N VAL A 658 -8.49 31.74 3.53
CA VAL A 658 -8.76 33.13 3.90
C VAL A 658 -10.16 33.54 3.48
N ILE A 659 -10.93 34.10 4.41
CA ILE A 659 -12.18 34.83 4.13
C ILE A 659 -11.95 36.29 4.47
N VAL A 660 -12.15 37.17 3.50
CA VAL A 660 -12.05 38.63 3.68
C VAL A 660 -13.44 39.22 3.62
N PHE A 661 -13.82 39.93 4.68
CA PHE A 661 -15.06 40.70 4.69
C PHE A 661 -14.81 42.08 4.09
N THR A 662 -15.49 42.33 2.98
CA THR A 662 -15.50 43.64 2.35
C THR A 662 -16.80 44.34 2.74
N ASN A 663 -16.71 45.57 3.23
CA ASN A 663 -17.89 46.42 3.22
C ASN A 663 -18.09 46.82 1.75
N GLY A 664 -19.33 46.81 1.26
CA GLY A 664 -19.63 47.44 -0.02
C GLY A 664 -19.33 48.94 0.09
N PHE A 665 -18.06 49.33 -0.08
CA PHE A 665 -17.65 50.71 -0.16
C PHE A 665 -18.21 51.25 -1.47
N LYS A 666 -19.40 51.85 -1.41
CA LYS A 666 -19.71 52.94 -2.32
C LYS A 666 -18.62 53.98 -2.10
N ASN A 667 -17.88 54.27 -3.16
CA ASN A 667 -17.13 55.51 -3.27
C ASN A 667 -18.13 56.65 -3.01
N GLU A 668 -18.04 57.31 -1.86
CA GLU A 668 -18.34 58.73 -1.83
C GLU A 668 -17.00 59.43 -1.95
N GLU A 669 -16.67 59.68 -3.21
CA GLU A 669 -15.77 60.76 -3.60
C GLU A 669 -16.22 62.05 -2.91
N VAL A 670 -15.23 62.73 -2.33
CA VAL A 670 -15.10 64.18 -2.28
C VAL A 670 -16.28 64.93 -2.94
N ARG A 671 -17.26 65.36 -2.15
CA ARG A 671 -17.97 66.62 -2.41
C ARG A 671 -17.38 67.70 -1.53
N ASN A 672 -16.30 68.29 -2.04
CA ASN A 672 -16.06 69.71 -1.82
C ASN A 672 -17.13 70.45 -2.63
N ASP A 673 -18.25 70.81 -2.00
CA ASP A 673 -19.05 71.94 -2.46
C ASP A 673 -19.04 73.00 -1.36
N LYS A 674 -18.28 74.05 -1.65
CA LYS A 674 -18.52 75.40 -1.13
C LYS A 674 -19.93 75.82 -1.54
N LEU A 675 -20.62 76.51 -0.63
CA LEU A 675 -21.78 77.43 -0.75
C LEU A 675 -22.77 77.05 0.36
N GLY A 676 -23.09 77.87 1.35
CA GLY A 676 -22.75 79.22 1.69
C GLY A 676 -23.40 79.52 3.05
N ASN A 677 -22.90 80.55 3.71
CA ASN A 677 -23.55 81.21 4.84
C ASN A 677 -25.03 81.52 4.49
N PRO A 678 -25.94 81.54 5.48
CA PRO A 678 -26.16 82.85 6.09
C PRO A 678 -26.40 82.83 7.61
N ARG A 679 -25.97 83.95 8.20
CA ARG A 679 -26.42 84.49 9.48
C ARG A 679 -27.93 84.73 9.46
N SER A 680 -28.62 84.30 10.51
CA SER A 680 -29.53 85.08 11.37
C SER A 680 -30.12 84.15 12.42
#